data_AF-A0A0A2K3H2-F1
#
_entry.id   AF-A0A0A2K3H2-F1
#
_cell.length_a   1.000
_cell.length_b   1.000
_cell.length_c   1.000
_cell.angle_alpha   90.00
_cell.angle_beta   90.00
_cell.angle_gamma   90.00
#
_symmetry.space_group_name_H-M   'P 1'
#
loop_
_entity.id
_entity.type
_entity.pdbx_description
1 polymer ?
#
loop_
_entity_poly.entity_id
_entity_poly.type
_entity_poly.pdbx_seq_one_letter_code
_entity_poly.pdbx_strand_id
1 'polypeptide(L)'
;MAVETHKAGFVAETQANEESDNEFNTAPKLPDQFADESFKLFSKIQVTEPTPEEAKQIRKKCLWRILPFLCIGYHLMYVDKQTLGSSAILGIMKDAHLNSNQYNWLSSIFYFGYLLAEWPQNWALQRFPVGKWLAGNLIIWGGITLLHIPCNSFATLFVVRFFLGVAEASIVPAFLLSMSMFFTYGEQAVMMPVMWSIGNASPITSGLLSYGVLWIDTGSFSPWKWFMVITGVLTVIFGIFVYLFFPDSPIHAKFLTPEERAKAILRIRENHSGIEQKVFKRYQFIEAIQDPKTWLFFLHAWSQEMANGVTNQYSLIIKSFGFTVLQTTLLGTVSGAVSFVSLITAAITLYHTKNCRAWLSLIAYIPGALSSILLLSLPWSNRWGLIAGIWIRSTTGIPYAVVMIWAANASAGHTKKTTVIALYHIGYGLGNIISPQLFRPEWKPRYRPTWIILLVVAAILPSIIIIVLRIYLSRENKRRDKLAEVNQVASNGVVETVDSDGGKVARVVDNSQLDLTDRENLNFQRHNRLLHPPDLNMDIQERQPLLNSSTHPNILSHSSQQEPLNLSSDDFPAPYVDTLPGTPYRKSINWSSAYILVVSQVIGSGIFATPGSIVRSAGSIGLTLLVWLVGTILSACGLAVFMEFGCMLPRSGGQKVYLEYTYPRPRFLASSLITAQVVLLGFTASNCIIFSKYTYFALGIEPTEIQHKVLAVGLLTAITIVHGCFLKTGIFVQNVLGWVKIFLIAAMSLTGVWVVFLGLYGDTDNISPVSGVASSWSWESMWEGSNWSWSLLSSALFKVYYSYAGLSNVNNVLSEVHDPVGIVKTVCPTALVTAGGLYFLANLSYFLVIPLEEIKNSGELVGALLFERLFGAHVGRIFFPLAIAISAAGNVMVVTFGLARVNQEIARQGFLPWQKVLSSSRPFGTPLGGLVVHYIPSMLVLALPPKGDVYNFILDLEGYPGQIFSLAITVGLLIVRYREPHLLRPFKAWLPAVWLRVAVCLVLLVAPFIPPANWRELDVFYATYPLVGIAIVLSGVLYWYVWTVLLPRWGGYQLEEEKEILADGTSIIKLVHSYDK
;
A
#
# COMPACT_ATOMS: atom_id res chain seq x y z
N MET A 1 26.82 51.89 -42.95
CA MET A 1 28.00 51.00 -42.80
C MET A 1 27.50 49.79 -42.02
N ALA A 2 27.28 48.68 -42.72
CA ALA A 2 26.52 47.53 -42.25
C ALA A 2 27.40 46.55 -41.46
N VAL A 3 26.84 45.92 -40.43
CA VAL A 3 27.36 44.68 -39.84
C VAL A 3 26.21 43.68 -39.81
N GLU A 4 26.39 42.60 -40.56
CA GLU A 4 25.46 41.47 -40.71
C GLU A 4 25.44 40.61 -39.44
N THR A 5 24.25 40.11 -39.07
CA THR A 5 24.06 39.10 -38.02
C THR A 5 23.76 37.75 -38.67
N HIS A 6 24.66 36.79 -38.46
CA HIS A 6 24.53 35.41 -38.91
C HIS A 6 23.40 34.68 -38.15
N LYS A 7 22.44 34.15 -38.91
CA LYS A 7 21.54 33.07 -38.50
C LYS A 7 22.31 31.75 -38.52
N ALA A 8 22.38 31.03 -37.40
CA ALA A 8 22.84 29.65 -37.36
C ALA A 8 21.62 28.72 -37.27
N GLY A 9 21.27 28.09 -38.40
CA GLY A 9 20.46 26.88 -38.42
C GLY A 9 21.35 25.67 -38.21
N PHE A 10 20.90 24.69 -37.44
CA PHE A 10 21.60 23.41 -37.28
C PHE A 10 20.78 22.27 -37.88
N VAL A 11 21.06 22.01 -39.16
CA VAL A 11 21.05 20.67 -39.75
C VAL A 11 22.35 20.60 -40.54
N ALA A 12 23.29 19.78 -40.10
CA ALA A 12 24.48 19.46 -40.87
C ALA A 12 24.59 17.94 -40.93
N GLU A 13 24.37 17.39 -42.12
CA GLU A 13 24.80 16.05 -42.50
C GLU A 13 26.32 16.07 -42.63
N THR A 14 27.02 15.19 -41.90
CA THR A 14 28.47 14.98 -42.09
C THR A 14 28.70 13.53 -42.51
N GLN A 15 29.35 13.36 -43.66
CA GLN A 15 29.68 12.06 -44.27
C GLN A 15 30.64 11.23 -43.40
N ALA A 16 30.49 9.92 -43.52
CA ALA A 16 31.17 8.87 -42.76
C ALA A 16 32.70 8.87 -42.94
N ASN A 17 33.42 8.58 -41.84
CA ASN A 17 34.80 8.08 -41.85
C ASN A 17 34.89 6.77 -41.05
N GLU A 18 35.62 5.81 -41.61
CA GLU A 18 35.65 4.36 -41.31
C GLU A 18 36.31 3.95 -39.97
N GLU A 19 36.64 4.87 -39.06
CA GLU A 19 37.21 4.51 -37.74
C GLU A 19 36.15 4.22 -36.66
N SER A 20 34.86 4.40 -36.97
CA SER A 20 33.77 4.25 -36.00
C SER A 20 33.27 2.81 -35.77
N ASP A 21 33.74 1.82 -36.54
CA ASP A 21 33.11 0.49 -36.59
C ASP A 21 33.37 -0.43 -35.38
N ASN A 22 34.34 -0.13 -34.51
CA ASN A 22 34.69 -1.03 -33.39
C ASN A 22 33.99 -0.71 -32.04
N GLU A 23 33.28 0.41 -31.89
CA GLU A 23 32.54 0.74 -30.64
C GLU A 23 31.03 0.43 -30.72
N PHE A 24 30.51 -0.04 -31.86
CA PHE A 24 29.07 -0.25 -32.06
C PHE A 24 28.47 -1.47 -31.35
N ASN A 25 29.28 -2.46 -30.95
CA ASN A 25 28.79 -3.78 -30.57
C ASN A 25 28.40 -3.99 -29.10
N THR A 26 28.54 -3.00 -28.20
CA THR A 26 28.42 -3.25 -26.74
C THR A 26 27.58 -2.26 -25.92
N ALA A 27 26.56 -1.61 -26.48
CA ALA A 27 25.65 -0.74 -25.69
C ALA A 27 24.16 -1.17 -25.74
N PRO A 28 23.44 -1.17 -24.58
CA PRO A 28 22.14 -1.83 -24.40
C PRO A 28 20.94 -1.06 -24.97
N LYS A 29 19.95 -1.78 -25.50
CA LYS A 29 18.73 -1.26 -26.13
C LYS A 29 17.59 -1.10 -25.08
N LEU A 30 16.94 0.07 -25.04
CA LEU A 30 15.76 0.31 -24.19
C LEU A 30 14.46 0.38 -25.04
N PRO A 31 13.36 -0.30 -24.64
CA PRO A 31 12.05 -0.28 -25.31
C PRO A 31 11.36 1.09 -25.46
N ASP A 32 10.51 1.26 -26.48
CA ASP A 32 9.64 2.44 -26.74
C ASP A 32 8.77 2.91 -25.56
N GLN A 33 8.61 2.07 -24.55
CA GLN A 33 7.88 2.38 -23.32
C GLN A 33 8.55 3.47 -22.47
N PHE A 34 9.80 3.86 -22.78
CA PHE A 34 10.61 4.82 -22.02
C PHE A 34 10.62 6.26 -22.58
N ALA A 35 9.94 6.52 -23.71
CA ALA A 35 9.81 7.87 -24.27
C ALA A 35 8.56 8.60 -23.71
N ASP A 36 8.76 9.79 -23.14
CA ASP A 36 7.70 10.67 -22.59
C ASP A 36 6.69 11.09 -23.69
N GLU A 37 5.43 11.39 -23.34
CA GLU A 37 4.40 11.81 -24.31
C GLU A 37 4.76 13.11 -25.05
N SER A 38 5.59 13.94 -24.43
CA SER A 38 6.21 15.12 -25.05
C SER A 38 7.03 14.75 -26.29
N PHE A 39 7.76 13.63 -26.26
CA PHE A 39 8.55 13.11 -27.39
C PHE A 39 7.68 12.71 -28.60
N LYS A 40 6.49 12.15 -28.35
CA LYS A 40 5.51 11.79 -29.40
C LYS A 40 4.86 12.99 -30.09
N LEU A 41 4.89 14.17 -29.45
CA LEU A 41 4.40 15.42 -30.01
C LEU A 41 5.50 16.16 -30.79
N PHE A 42 6.71 16.21 -30.23
CA PHE A 42 7.87 16.83 -30.90
C PHE A 42 8.35 16.05 -32.14
N SER A 43 7.98 14.77 -32.26
CA SER A 43 8.17 14.01 -33.51
C SER A 43 7.20 14.39 -34.64
N LYS A 44 6.15 15.19 -34.35
CA LYS A 44 5.09 15.56 -35.31
C LYS A 44 5.05 17.04 -35.68
N ILE A 45 5.61 17.94 -34.88
CA ILE A 45 5.54 19.39 -35.10
C ILE A 45 6.86 20.06 -34.68
N GLN A 46 7.55 20.74 -35.60
CA GLN A 46 8.62 21.67 -35.26
C GLN A 46 7.99 23.01 -34.85
N VAL A 47 8.14 23.41 -33.58
CA VAL A 47 7.63 24.68 -33.05
C VAL A 47 8.76 25.45 -32.38
N THR A 48 8.91 26.73 -32.73
CA THR A 48 9.88 27.63 -32.12
C THR A 48 9.52 27.95 -30.66
N GLU A 49 10.51 28.27 -29.84
CA GLU A 49 10.25 28.70 -28.45
C GLU A 49 9.31 29.92 -28.41
N PRO A 50 8.38 29.98 -27.45
CA PRO A 50 7.40 31.06 -27.37
C PRO A 50 8.09 32.39 -27.05
N THR A 51 7.67 33.47 -27.71
CA THR A 51 8.13 34.81 -27.32
C THR A 51 7.59 35.18 -25.92
N PRO A 52 8.23 36.12 -25.18
CA PRO A 52 7.77 36.53 -23.86
C PRO A 52 6.30 36.99 -23.83
N GLU A 53 5.82 37.60 -24.91
CA GLU A 53 4.42 38.04 -25.05
C GLU A 53 3.47 36.86 -25.25
N GLU A 54 3.81 35.92 -26.13
CA GLU A 54 3.03 34.69 -26.35
C GLU A 54 2.94 33.85 -25.08
N ALA A 55 4.07 33.68 -24.36
CA ALA A 55 4.12 32.98 -23.09
C ALA A 55 3.18 33.61 -22.04
N LYS A 56 3.09 34.94 -22.01
CA LYS A 56 2.17 35.69 -21.13
C LYS A 56 0.71 35.50 -21.53
N GLN A 57 0.40 35.45 -22.82
CA GLN A 57 -0.96 35.20 -23.32
C GLN A 57 -1.41 33.77 -22.99
N ILE A 58 -0.56 32.77 -23.26
CA ILE A 58 -0.81 31.35 -22.92
C ILE A 58 -1.02 31.20 -21.41
N ARG A 59 -0.16 31.82 -20.60
CA ARG A 59 -0.32 31.86 -19.13
C ARG A 59 -1.68 32.42 -18.73
N LYS A 60 -2.08 33.57 -19.30
CA LYS A 60 -3.36 34.22 -18.98
C LYS A 60 -4.54 33.30 -19.33
N LYS A 61 -4.50 32.61 -20.47
CA LYS A 61 -5.51 31.62 -20.85
C LYS A 61 -5.58 30.47 -19.84
N CYS A 62 -4.43 29.90 -19.45
CA CYS A 62 -4.37 28.82 -18.46
C CYS A 62 -4.89 29.26 -17.09
N LEU A 63 -4.52 30.47 -16.64
CA LEU A 63 -5.02 31.04 -15.38
C LEU A 63 -6.55 31.11 -15.37
N TRP A 64 -7.16 31.71 -16.39
CA TRP A 64 -8.63 31.88 -16.45
C TRP A 64 -9.40 30.57 -16.63
N ARG A 65 -8.78 29.52 -17.19
CA ARG A 65 -9.45 28.26 -17.47
C ARG A 65 -9.23 27.17 -16.41
N ILE A 66 -8.15 27.26 -15.63
CA ILE A 66 -7.76 26.20 -14.69
C ILE A 66 -7.89 26.67 -13.24
N LEU A 67 -7.38 27.87 -12.93
CA LEU A 67 -7.35 28.36 -11.55
C LEU A 67 -8.75 28.44 -10.91
N PRO A 68 -9.84 28.86 -11.60
CA PRO A 68 -11.17 28.85 -11.00
C PRO A 68 -11.63 27.47 -10.52
N PHE A 69 -11.35 26.40 -11.27
CA PHE A 69 -11.69 25.03 -10.85
C PHE A 69 -10.88 24.61 -9.62
N LEU A 70 -9.59 24.93 -9.60
CA LEU A 70 -8.74 24.65 -8.45
C LEU A 70 -9.25 25.40 -7.21
N CYS A 71 -9.56 26.69 -7.34
CA CYS A 71 -10.06 27.52 -6.25
C CYS A 71 -11.43 27.05 -5.72
N ILE A 72 -12.40 26.77 -6.61
CA ILE A 72 -13.73 26.31 -6.20
C ILE A 72 -13.66 24.91 -5.57
N GLY A 73 -12.92 23.99 -6.20
CA GLY A 73 -12.77 22.64 -5.64
C GLY A 73 -12.07 22.66 -4.28
N TYR A 74 -11.07 23.53 -4.12
CA TYR A 74 -10.40 23.71 -2.84
C TYR A 74 -11.30 24.35 -1.78
N HIS A 75 -12.18 25.28 -2.18
CA HIS A 75 -13.20 25.85 -1.31
C HIS A 75 -14.16 24.78 -0.79
N LEU A 76 -14.72 23.99 -1.70
CA LEU A 76 -15.66 22.91 -1.35
C LEU A 76 -15.00 21.88 -0.43
N MET A 77 -13.72 21.55 -0.66
CA MET A 77 -12.94 20.64 0.21
C MET A 77 -12.92 21.13 1.66
N TYR A 78 -12.62 22.41 1.85
CA TYR A 78 -12.59 22.98 3.18
C TYR A 78 -13.97 23.15 3.82
N VAL A 79 -14.99 23.52 3.04
CA VAL A 79 -16.38 23.57 3.52
C VAL A 79 -16.79 22.19 4.03
N ASP A 80 -16.52 21.13 3.28
CA ASP A 80 -16.88 19.78 3.69
C ASP A 80 -16.07 19.27 4.88
N LYS A 81 -14.78 19.61 5.01
CA LYS A 81 -14.02 19.34 6.24
C LYS A 81 -14.66 19.99 7.47
N GLN A 82 -15.17 21.21 7.33
CA GLN A 82 -15.83 21.94 8.42
C GLN A 82 -17.25 21.49 8.70
N THR A 83 -17.87 20.67 7.84
CA THR A 83 -19.25 20.22 8.03
C THR A 83 -19.50 19.59 9.39
N LEU A 84 -18.55 18.79 9.90
CA LEU A 84 -18.67 18.17 11.22
C LEU A 84 -18.67 19.23 12.34
N GLY A 85 -17.76 20.20 12.25
CA GLY A 85 -17.64 21.35 13.15
C GLY A 85 -18.90 22.21 13.24
N SER A 86 -19.46 22.56 12.09
CA SER A 86 -20.71 23.32 12.00
C SER A 86 -21.90 22.50 12.49
N SER A 87 -21.97 21.22 12.10
CA SER A 87 -23.06 20.33 12.49
C SER A 87 -23.14 20.11 14.00
N ALA A 88 -22.02 20.20 14.72
CA ALA A 88 -21.95 20.07 16.18
C ALA A 88 -22.88 21.05 16.91
N ILE A 89 -22.99 22.30 16.42
CA ILE A 89 -23.88 23.32 16.98
C ILE A 89 -25.28 23.32 16.35
N LEU A 90 -25.45 22.67 15.20
CA LEU A 90 -26.72 22.54 14.46
C LEU A 90 -27.57 21.31 14.89
N GLY A 91 -27.05 20.44 15.77
CA GLY A 91 -27.83 19.38 16.40
C GLY A 91 -27.31 17.95 16.26
N ILE A 92 -26.26 17.70 15.46
CA ILE A 92 -25.77 16.33 15.20
C ILE A 92 -25.34 15.59 16.48
N MET A 93 -24.82 16.32 17.47
CA MET A 93 -24.41 15.76 18.77
C MET A 93 -25.60 15.13 19.51
N LYS A 94 -26.76 15.78 19.43
CA LYS A 94 -27.99 15.33 20.09
C LYS A 94 -28.62 14.19 19.30
N ASP A 95 -28.76 14.36 17.99
CA ASP A 95 -29.45 13.40 17.12
C ASP A 95 -28.74 12.05 17.00
N ALA A 96 -27.39 12.05 17.02
CA ALA A 96 -26.59 10.83 16.94
C ALA A 96 -26.05 10.35 18.30
N HIS A 97 -26.54 10.92 19.40
CA HIS A 97 -26.17 10.59 20.79
C HIS A 97 -24.65 10.58 21.04
N LEU A 98 -23.96 11.59 20.54
CA LEU A 98 -22.50 11.65 20.56
C LEU A 98 -21.98 12.26 21.86
N ASN A 99 -21.02 11.57 22.47
CA ASN A 99 -20.17 12.17 23.50
C ASN A 99 -18.95 12.90 22.89
N SER A 100 -18.19 13.60 23.72
CA SER A 100 -17.05 14.40 23.24
C SER A 100 -15.89 13.54 22.69
N ASN A 101 -15.65 12.36 23.27
CA ASN A 101 -14.62 11.45 22.77
C ASN A 101 -15.00 10.88 21.39
N GLN A 102 -16.26 10.46 21.23
CA GLN A 102 -16.83 10.00 19.97
C GLN A 102 -16.76 11.09 18.90
N TYR A 103 -17.10 12.33 19.23
CA TYR A 103 -16.97 13.46 18.32
C TYR A 103 -15.51 13.68 17.86
N ASN A 104 -14.55 13.60 18.79
CA ASN A 104 -13.12 13.69 18.46
C ASN A 104 -12.69 12.55 17.52
N TRP A 105 -13.18 11.32 17.76
CA TRP A 105 -12.93 10.16 16.90
C TRP A 105 -13.53 10.32 15.50
N LEU A 106 -14.72 10.91 15.36
CA LEU A 106 -15.30 11.23 14.05
C LEU A 106 -14.42 12.21 13.26
N SER A 107 -13.72 13.11 13.95
CA SER A 107 -12.72 13.96 13.30
C SER A 107 -11.47 13.17 12.89
N SER A 108 -10.95 12.29 13.76
CA SER A 108 -9.71 11.54 13.49
C SER A 108 -9.88 10.47 12.40
N ILE A 109 -11.01 9.76 12.35
CA ILE A 109 -11.24 8.64 11.44
C ILE A 109 -11.23 9.04 9.96
N PHE A 110 -11.65 10.27 9.67
CA PHE A 110 -11.53 10.86 8.34
C PHE A 110 -10.06 10.84 7.85
N TYR A 111 -9.13 11.24 8.71
CA TYR A 111 -7.70 11.30 8.35
C TYR A 111 -7.04 9.92 8.28
N PHE A 112 -7.56 8.91 8.98
CA PHE A 112 -7.15 7.52 8.75
C PHE A 112 -7.54 7.04 7.35
N GLY A 113 -8.77 7.32 6.91
CA GLY A 113 -9.21 7.02 5.54
C GLY A 113 -8.40 7.77 4.49
N TYR A 114 -8.13 9.06 4.75
CA TYR A 114 -7.30 9.91 3.89
C TYR A 114 -5.88 9.34 3.74
N LEU A 115 -5.20 9.02 4.85
CA LEU A 115 -3.83 8.52 4.86
C LEU A 115 -3.72 7.14 4.17
N LEU A 116 -4.70 6.27 4.37
CA LEU A 116 -4.75 4.97 3.68
C LEU A 116 -4.89 5.16 2.17
N ALA A 117 -5.74 6.08 1.76
CA ALA A 117 -6.08 6.30 0.36
C ALA A 117 -5.05 7.15 -0.41
N GLU A 118 -4.17 7.87 0.27
CA GLU A 118 -3.09 8.66 -0.35
C GLU A 118 -2.30 7.84 -1.37
N TRP A 119 -1.81 6.65 -1.00
CA TRP A 119 -1.03 5.82 -1.93
C TRP A 119 -1.85 5.33 -3.15
N PRO A 120 -2.99 4.64 -2.98
CA PRO A 120 -3.76 4.13 -4.13
C PRO A 120 -4.32 5.27 -5.01
N GLN A 121 -4.72 6.40 -4.43
CA GLN A 121 -5.21 7.55 -5.18
C GLN A 121 -4.09 8.21 -6.00
N ASN A 122 -2.89 8.37 -5.45
CA ASN A 122 -1.73 8.86 -6.20
C ASN A 122 -1.34 7.92 -7.34
N TRP A 123 -1.37 6.62 -7.09
CA TRP A 123 -1.13 5.61 -8.12
C TRP A 123 -2.20 5.66 -9.22
N ALA A 124 -3.46 5.86 -8.86
CA ALA A 124 -4.56 6.00 -9.81
C ALA A 124 -4.41 7.26 -10.68
N LEU A 125 -4.00 8.39 -10.09
CA LEU A 125 -3.73 9.64 -10.81
C LEU A 125 -2.59 9.54 -11.85
N GLN A 126 -1.67 8.58 -11.69
CA GLN A 126 -0.61 8.30 -12.67
C GLN A 126 -1.06 7.38 -13.82
N ARG A 127 -2.25 6.77 -13.72
CA ARG A 127 -2.76 5.79 -14.71
C ARG A 127 -4.02 6.24 -15.41
N PHE A 128 -4.86 7.00 -14.72
CA PHE A 128 -6.14 7.49 -15.22
C PHE A 128 -6.04 8.97 -15.58
N PRO A 129 -6.88 9.45 -16.52
CA PRO A 129 -6.97 10.87 -16.83
C PRO A 129 -7.30 11.69 -15.57
N VAL A 130 -6.43 12.65 -15.24
CA VAL A 130 -6.45 13.39 -13.96
C VAL A 130 -7.79 14.08 -13.72
N GLY A 131 -8.35 14.73 -14.75
CA GLY A 131 -9.61 15.46 -14.64
C GLY A 131 -10.80 14.53 -14.43
N LYS A 132 -10.85 13.41 -15.15
CA LYS A 132 -11.90 12.39 -14.99
C LYS A 132 -11.85 11.69 -13.65
N TRP A 133 -10.66 11.33 -13.19
CA TRP A 133 -10.47 10.70 -11.88
C TRP A 133 -10.85 11.64 -10.75
N LEU A 134 -10.43 12.91 -10.83
CA LEU A 134 -10.82 13.95 -9.89
C LEU A 134 -12.35 14.13 -9.86
N ALA A 135 -13.00 14.21 -11.02
CA ALA A 135 -14.45 14.35 -11.10
C ALA A 135 -15.22 13.17 -10.48
N GLY A 136 -14.77 11.93 -10.75
CA GLY A 136 -15.35 10.74 -10.13
C GLY A 136 -15.25 10.77 -8.60
N ASN A 137 -14.09 11.17 -8.06
CA ASN A 137 -13.90 11.31 -6.62
C ASN A 137 -14.78 12.43 -6.03
N LEU A 138 -14.93 13.58 -6.71
CA LEU A 138 -15.83 14.67 -6.28
C LEU A 138 -17.29 14.20 -6.18
N ILE A 139 -17.77 13.43 -7.15
CA ILE A 139 -19.16 12.91 -7.16
C ILE A 139 -19.35 11.89 -6.03
N ILE A 140 -18.40 10.96 -5.85
CA ILE A 140 -18.45 9.97 -4.77
C ILE A 140 -18.40 10.65 -3.41
N TRP A 141 -17.48 11.60 -3.23
CA TRP A 141 -17.36 12.43 -2.02
C TRP A 141 -18.68 13.13 -1.72
N GLY A 142 -19.25 13.91 -2.65
CA GLY A 142 -20.52 14.60 -2.44
C GLY A 142 -21.66 13.63 -2.10
N GLY A 143 -21.69 12.44 -2.73
CA GLY A 143 -22.62 11.36 -2.39
C GLY A 143 -22.45 10.85 -0.95
N ILE A 144 -21.21 10.66 -0.49
CA ILE A 144 -20.91 10.26 0.89
C ILE A 144 -21.30 11.36 1.89
N THR A 145 -21.12 12.63 1.55
CA THR A 145 -21.63 13.75 2.36
C THR A 145 -23.14 13.63 2.55
N LEU A 146 -23.91 13.29 1.50
CA LEU A 146 -25.35 13.03 1.60
C LEU A 146 -25.69 11.79 2.44
N LEU A 147 -24.84 10.75 2.43
CA LEU A 147 -25.01 9.55 3.27
C LEU A 147 -24.87 9.83 4.78
N HIS A 148 -24.42 11.00 5.20
CA HIS A 148 -24.44 11.38 6.62
C HIS A 148 -25.87 11.58 7.15
N ILE A 149 -26.83 11.97 6.29
CA ILE A 149 -28.20 12.31 6.68
C ILE A 149 -28.92 11.16 7.42
N PRO A 150 -28.89 9.89 6.94
CA PRO A 150 -29.50 8.76 7.65
C PRO A 150 -28.70 8.27 8.86
N CYS A 151 -27.50 8.80 9.14
CA CYS A 151 -26.65 8.31 10.22
C CYS A 151 -27.11 8.85 11.58
N ASN A 152 -27.70 7.99 12.41
CA ASN A 152 -28.20 8.32 13.74
C ASN A 152 -27.35 7.74 14.89
N SER A 153 -26.14 7.26 14.60
CA SER A 153 -25.24 6.71 15.62
C SER A 153 -23.78 7.07 15.34
N PHE A 154 -22.96 7.08 16.39
CA PHE A 154 -21.51 7.18 16.28
C PHE A 154 -20.95 6.21 15.24
N ALA A 155 -21.39 4.95 15.29
CA ALA A 155 -20.88 3.87 14.45
C ALA A 155 -21.15 4.13 12.96
N THR A 156 -22.38 4.51 12.61
CA THR A 156 -22.75 4.87 11.23
C THR A 156 -21.97 6.09 10.72
N LEU A 157 -21.83 7.12 11.56
CA LEU A 157 -21.04 8.32 11.21
C LEU A 157 -19.55 7.97 11.06
N PHE A 158 -19.02 7.09 11.89
CA PHE A 158 -17.62 6.68 11.86
C PHE A 158 -17.24 6.04 10.52
N VAL A 159 -18.09 5.13 10.01
CA VAL A 159 -17.89 4.47 8.71
C VAL A 159 -17.98 5.46 7.56
N VAL A 160 -19.04 6.28 7.52
CA VAL A 160 -19.23 7.24 6.42
C VAL A 160 -18.09 8.27 6.40
N ARG A 161 -17.60 8.71 7.56
CA ARG A 161 -16.45 9.62 7.65
C ARG A 161 -15.12 8.99 7.23
N PHE A 162 -14.92 7.69 7.49
CA PHE A 162 -13.76 6.97 6.97
C PHE A 162 -13.75 7.00 5.43
N PHE A 163 -14.86 6.61 4.79
CA PHE A 163 -14.95 6.59 3.33
C PHE A 163 -14.91 7.98 2.71
N LEU A 164 -15.42 8.99 3.41
CA LEU A 164 -15.26 10.39 3.01
C LEU A 164 -13.77 10.74 2.87
N GLY A 165 -12.95 10.38 3.86
CA GLY A 165 -11.50 10.56 3.80
C GLY A 165 -10.84 9.84 2.63
N VAL A 166 -11.29 8.62 2.33
CA VAL A 166 -10.80 7.83 1.18
C VAL A 166 -11.08 8.52 -0.16
N ALA A 167 -12.27 9.08 -0.32
CA ALA A 167 -12.67 9.80 -1.54
C ALA A 167 -11.95 11.14 -1.67
N GLU A 168 -11.72 11.85 -0.56
CA GLU A 168 -11.11 13.18 -0.57
C GLU A 168 -9.58 13.14 -0.74
N ALA A 169 -8.93 11.99 -0.53
CA ALA A 169 -7.48 11.84 -0.61
C ALA A 169 -6.86 12.23 -1.97
N SER A 170 -7.61 12.13 -3.08
CA SER A 170 -7.06 12.43 -4.41
C SER A 170 -6.96 13.92 -4.74
N ILE A 171 -7.74 14.79 -4.08
CA ILE A 171 -7.94 16.17 -4.56
C ILE A 171 -6.66 17.02 -4.49
N VAL A 172 -5.93 16.94 -3.38
CA VAL A 172 -4.71 17.73 -3.16
C VAL A 172 -3.60 17.31 -4.15
N PRO A 173 -3.30 16.00 -4.30
CA PRO A 173 -2.35 15.57 -5.32
C PRO A 173 -2.79 15.88 -6.76
N ALA A 174 -4.07 15.73 -7.09
CA ALA A 174 -4.60 16.06 -8.42
C ALA A 174 -4.40 17.55 -8.75
N PHE A 175 -4.58 18.44 -7.76
CA PHE A 175 -4.37 19.87 -7.92
C PHE A 175 -2.89 20.23 -8.05
N LEU A 176 -2.01 19.59 -7.26
CA LEU A 176 -0.56 19.73 -7.40
C LEU A 176 -0.08 19.31 -8.78
N LEU A 177 -0.54 18.15 -9.25
CA LEU A 177 -0.20 17.62 -10.56
C LEU A 177 -0.70 18.56 -11.66
N SER A 178 -1.96 18.99 -11.59
CA SER A 178 -2.53 19.98 -12.51
C SER A 178 -1.75 21.29 -12.52
N MET A 179 -1.32 21.79 -11.36
CA MET A 179 -0.48 22.99 -11.30
C MET A 179 0.89 22.78 -11.97
N SER A 180 1.52 21.62 -11.76
CA SER A 180 2.80 21.28 -12.39
C SER A 180 2.69 21.12 -13.91
N MET A 181 1.53 20.68 -14.42
CA MET A 181 1.27 20.49 -15.85
C MET A 181 1.00 21.79 -16.61
N PHE A 182 0.59 22.88 -15.96
CA PHE A 182 0.17 24.11 -16.66
C PHE A 182 0.93 25.40 -16.24
N PHE A 183 1.69 25.38 -15.14
CA PHE A 183 2.32 26.58 -14.56
C PHE A 183 3.79 26.36 -14.19
N THR A 184 4.60 27.43 -14.24
CA THR A 184 6.03 27.38 -13.86
C THR A 184 6.21 27.43 -12.34
N TYR A 185 7.37 27.03 -11.80
CA TYR A 185 7.60 27.06 -10.33
C TYR A 185 7.39 28.42 -9.68
N GLY A 186 7.79 29.50 -10.38
CA GLY A 186 7.58 30.86 -9.90
C GLY A 186 6.10 31.20 -9.76
N GLU A 187 5.28 30.73 -10.70
CA GLU A 187 3.83 30.94 -10.71
C GLU A 187 3.13 30.07 -9.66
N GLN A 188 3.51 28.79 -9.56
CA GLN A 188 3.00 27.88 -8.55
C GLN A 188 3.18 28.43 -7.13
N ALA A 189 4.30 29.09 -6.86
CA ALA A 189 4.60 29.68 -5.55
C ALA A 189 3.62 30.81 -5.15
N VAL A 190 3.02 31.51 -6.11
CA VAL A 190 2.03 32.57 -5.88
C VAL A 190 0.61 32.01 -5.94
N MET A 191 0.35 31.11 -6.89
CA MET A 191 -0.96 30.49 -7.07
C MET A 191 -1.39 29.64 -5.88
N MET A 192 -0.43 28.99 -5.22
CA MET A 192 -0.72 28.15 -4.04
C MET A 192 -1.39 28.96 -2.92
N PRO A 193 -0.78 30.03 -2.39
CA PRO A 193 -1.44 30.92 -1.42
C PRO A 193 -2.79 31.49 -1.89
N VAL A 194 -2.96 31.78 -3.18
CA VAL A 194 -4.25 32.27 -3.75
C VAL A 194 -5.33 31.20 -3.70
N MET A 195 -5.03 29.97 -4.11
CA MET A 195 -5.97 28.86 -4.00
C MET A 195 -6.31 28.56 -2.54
N TRP A 196 -5.30 28.61 -1.67
CA TRP A 196 -5.42 28.40 -0.24
C TRP A 196 -6.25 29.47 0.46
N SER A 197 -6.14 30.73 0.06
CA SER A 197 -6.94 31.80 0.65
C SER A 197 -8.43 31.56 0.44
N ILE A 198 -8.81 31.12 -0.77
CA ILE A 198 -10.19 30.79 -1.11
C ILE A 198 -10.68 29.56 -0.33
N GLY A 199 -9.84 28.53 -0.15
CA GLY A 199 -10.14 27.39 0.73
C GLY A 199 -10.37 27.79 2.19
N ASN A 200 -9.46 28.57 2.76
CA ASN A 200 -9.53 29.02 4.15
C ASN A 200 -10.59 30.11 4.38
N ALA A 201 -11.19 30.65 3.31
CA ALA A 201 -12.38 31.49 3.39
C ALA A 201 -13.68 30.67 3.64
N SER A 202 -13.62 29.34 3.63
CA SER A 202 -14.76 28.45 3.92
C SER A 202 -15.53 28.72 5.22
N PRO A 203 -14.97 29.24 6.33
CA PRO A 203 -15.78 29.62 7.48
C PRO A 203 -16.81 30.72 7.16
N ILE A 204 -16.57 31.54 6.13
CA ILE A 204 -17.55 32.54 5.68
C ILE A 204 -18.78 31.82 5.10
N THR A 205 -18.57 30.94 4.13
CA THR A 205 -19.67 30.22 3.47
C THR A 205 -20.34 29.23 4.40
N SER A 206 -19.56 28.46 5.16
CA SER A 206 -20.04 27.53 6.19
C SER A 206 -20.82 28.26 7.30
N GLY A 207 -20.33 29.40 7.78
CA GLY A 207 -21.00 30.21 8.80
C GLY A 207 -22.32 30.81 8.32
N LEU A 208 -22.34 31.41 7.13
CA LEU A 208 -23.56 31.97 6.52
C LEU A 208 -24.58 30.87 6.17
N LEU A 209 -24.13 29.74 5.65
CA LEU A 209 -24.99 28.60 5.36
C LEU A 209 -25.58 28.02 6.66
N SER A 210 -24.75 27.85 7.70
CA SER A 210 -25.19 27.41 9.03
C SER A 210 -26.21 28.37 9.64
N TYR A 211 -26.03 29.68 9.46
CA TYR A 211 -27.01 30.69 9.85
C TYR A 211 -28.33 30.52 9.11
N GLY A 212 -28.29 30.33 7.77
CA GLY A 212 -29.48 30.17 6.94
C GLY A 212 -30.30 28.93 7.30
N VAL A 213 -29.66 27.78 7.48
CA VAL A 213 -30.37 26.52 7.79
C VAL A 213 -31.02 26.50 9.17
N LEU A 214 -30.57 27.35 10.11
CA LEU A 214 -31.20 27.50 11.43
C LEU A 214 -32.61 28.11 11.36
N TRP A 215 -32.95 28.81 10.28
CA TRP A 215 -34.28 29.38 10.05
C TRP A 215 -35.24 28.40 9.37
N ILE A 216 -34.76 27.24 8.92
CA ILE A 216 -35.58 26.22 8.27
C ILE A 216 -36.22 25.34 9.35
N ASP A 217 -37.51 25.57 9.63
CA ASP A 217 -38.29 24.72 10.53
C ASP A 217 -39.04 23.65 9.72
N THR A 218 -38.58 22.41 9.81
CA THR A 218 -39.16 21.25 9.08
C THR A 218 -39.54 20.10 10.02
N GLY A 219 -39.71 20.38 11.33
CA GLY A 219 -40.12 19.41 12.33
C GLY A 219 -39.09 18.30 12.58
N SER A 220 -39.16 17.20 11.82
CA SER A 220 -38.32 16.00 12.03
C SER A 220 -36.94 16.06 11.35
N PHE A 221 -36.70 17.04 10.48
CA PHE A 221 -35.45 17.18 9.73
C PHE A 221 -34.57 18.29 10.32
N SER A 222 -33.61 17.88 11.16
CA SER A 222 -32.75 18.81 11.89
C SER A 222 -31.89 19.71 10.98
N PRO A 223 -31.54 20.94 11.41
CA PRO A 223 -30.78 21.91 10.60
C PRO A 223 -29.45 21.40 10.03
N TRP A 224 -28.73 20.53 10.77
CA TRP A 224 -27.48 19.94 10.28
C TRP A 224 -27.68 19.03 9.07
N LYS A 225 -28.87 18.41 8.92
CA LYS A 225 -29.20 17.58 7.75
C LYS A 225 -29.37 18.46 6.51
N TRP A 226 -30.05 19.60 6.63
CA TRP A 226 -30.14 20.60 5.55
C TRP A 226 -28.77 21.14 5.16
N PHE A 227 -27.89 21.35 6.14
CA PHE A 227 -26.50 21.74 5.89
C PHE A 227 -25.78 20.72 5.00
N MET A 228 -25.86 19.43 5.35
CA MET A 228 -25.26 18.34 4.57
C MET A 228 -25.88 18.16 3.18
N VAL A 229 -27.19 18.37 3.03
CA VAL A 229 -27.88 18.35 1.72
C VAL A 229 -27.26 19.40 0.80
N ILE A 230 -27.16 20.64 1.27
CA ILE A 230 -26.71 21.76 0.45
C ILE A 230 -25.24 21.57 0.06
N THR A 231 -24.36 21.23 1.01
CA THR A 231 -22.94 21.05 0.70
C THR A 231 -22.70 19.83 -0.19
N GLY A 232 -23.35 18.69 0.11
CA GLY A 232 -23.22 17.47 -0.68
C GLY A 232 -23.69 17.62 -2.13
N VAL A 233 -24.86 18.24 -2.36
CA VAL A 233 -25.39 18.49 -3.72
C VAL A 233 -24.49 19.44 -4.50
N LEU A 234 -24.00 20.52 -3.87
CA LEU A 234 -23.08 21.45 -4.53
C LEU A 234 -21.78 20.75 -4.95
N THR A 235 -21.23 19.88 -4.11
CA THR A 235 -20.03 19.09 -4.43
C THR A 235 -20.28 18.13 -5.60
N VAL A 236 -21.44 17.48 -5.66
CA VAL A 236 -21.81 16.60 -6.80
C VAL A 236 -21.95 17.41 -8.10
N ILE A 237 -22.65 18.55 -8.07
CA ILE A 237 -22.80 19.42 -9.25
C ILE A 237 -21.43 19.90 -9.73
N PHE A 238 -20.56 20.30 -8.80
CA PHE A 238 -19.20 20.72 -9.15
C PHE A 238 -18.39 19.57 -9.75
N GLY A 239 -18.51 18.35 -9.21
CA GLY A 239 -17.89 17.14 -9.79
C GLY A 239 -18.33 16.88 -11.23
N ILE A 240 -19.62 17.06 -11.54
CA ILE A 240 -20.15 16.99 -12.92
C ILE A 240 -19.53 18.10 -13.80
N PHE A 241 -19.43 19.33 -13.29
CA PHE A 241 -18.78 20.43 -14.01
C PHE A 241 -17.29 20.15 -14.30
N VAL A 242 -16.55 19.60 -13.33
CA VAL A 242 -15.15 19.17 -13.52
C VAL A 242 -15.08 18.09 -14.59
N TYR A 243 -15.98 17.10 -14.56
CA TYR A 243 -16.04 16.05 -15.59
C TYR A 243 -16.20 16.62 -17.00
N LEU A 244 -17.05 17.64 -17.17
CA LEU A 244 -17.36 18.20 -18.48
C LEU A 244 -16.29 19.16 -19.01
N PHE A 245 -15.71 20.00 -18.14
CA PHE A 245 -14.92 21.16 -18.56
C PHE A 245 -13.45 21.15 -18.13
N PHE A 246 -13.06 20.37 -17.12
CA PHE A 246 -11.68 20.36 -16.66
C PHE A 246 -10.78 19.53 -17.60
N PRO A 247 -9.62 20.04 -18.05
CA PRO A 247 -8.73 19.34 -18.96
C PRO A 247 -7.93 18.23 -18.25
N ASP A 248 -7.71 17.11 -18.91
CA ASP A 248 -6.90 16.00 -18.36
C ASP A 248 -5.39 16.25 -18.46
N SER A 249 -4.94 16.93 -19.53
CA SER A 249 -3.54 17.29 -19.76
C SER A 249 -3.43 18.51 -20.69
N PRO A 250 -2.26 19.17 -20.78
CA PRO A 250 -2.02 20.25 -21.74
C PRO A 250 -2.23 19.82 -23.20
N ILE A 251 -1.98 18.55 -23.52
CA ILE A 251 -2.13 17.96 -24.86
C ILE A 251 -3.62 17.86 -25.25
N HIS A 252 -4.47 17.56 -24.27
CA HIS A 252 -5.92 17.42 -24.47
C HIS A 252 -6.71 18.69 -24.13
N ALA A 253 -6.03 19.81 -23.84
CA ALA A 253 -6.65 21.07 -23.49
C ALA A 253 -7.39 21.69 -24.69
N LYS A 254 -8.72 21.49 -24.75
CA LYS A 254 -9.58 21.97 -25.85
C LYS A 254 -9.57 23.50 -26.04
N PHE A 255 -9.20 24.27 -25.01
CA PHE A 255 -9.15 25.73 -25.06
C PHE A 255 -7.84 26.30 -25.63
N LEU A 256 -6.83 25.47 -25.88
CA LEU A 256 -5.58 25.85 -26.54
C LEU A 256 -5.57 25.30 -27.98
N THR A 257 -5.09 26.11 -28.92
CA THR A 257 -4.83 25.66 -30.30
C THR A 257 -3.67 24.64 -30.32
N PRO A 258 -3.54 23.79 -31.35
CA PRO A 258 -2.46 22.82 -31.43
C PRO A 258 -1.05 23.43 -31.27
N GLU A 259 -0.82 24.61 -31.85
CA GLU A 259 0.43 25.37 -31.69
C GLU A 259 0.62 25.90 -30.27
N GLU A 260 -0.43 26.44 -29.65
CA GLU A 260 -0.39 26.91 -28.26
C GLU A 260 -0.13 25.79 -27.27
N ARG A 261 -0.59 24.55 -27.54
CA ARG A 261 -0.30 23.38 -26.71
C ARG A 261 1.20 23.05 -26.72
N ALA A 262 1.82 23.06 -27.90
CA ALA A 262 3.26 22.84 -28.03
C ALA A 262 4.07 23.94 -27.32
N LYS A 263 3.70 25.22 -27.52
CA LYS A 263 4.32 26.36 -26.83
C LYS A 263 4.11 26.33 -25.31
N ALA A 264 2.94 25.88 -24.83
CA ALA A 264 2.67 25.70 -23.40
C ALA A 264 3.57 24.64 -22.76
N ILE A 265 3.80 23.52 -23.47
CA ILE A 265 4.73 22.46 -23.03
C ILE A 265 6.16 22.98 -22.98
N LEU A 266 6.62 23.70 -24.02
CA LEU A 266 7.95 24.30 -24.06
C LEU A 266 8.19 25.27 -22.90
N ARG A 267 7.19 26.09 -22.56
CA ARG A 267 7.25 27.00 -21.40
C ARG A 267 7.42 26.27 -20.06
N ILE A 268 6.87 25.06 -19.93
CA ILE A 268 6.92 24.27 -18.69
C ILE A 268 8.19 23.42 -18.63
N ARG A 269 8.92 23.28 -19.75
CA ARG A 269 10.23 22.60 -19.82
C ARG A 269 11.25 23.16 -18.81
N GLU A 270 11.16 24.45 -18.49
CA GLU A 270 11.98 25.10 -17.45
C GLU A 270 11.80 24.50 -16.03
N ASN A 271 10.70 23.78 -15.77
CA ASN A 271 10.47 23.17 -14.46
C ASN A 271 11.37 21.95 -14.19
N HIS A 272 12.18 21.49 -15.17
CA HIS A 272 13.16 20.38 -15.02
C HIS A 272 12.60 19.12 -14.33
N SER A 273 11.29 18.95 -14.36
CA SER A 273 10.59 17.76 -13.93
C SER A 273 9.98 17.20 -15.19
N GLY A 274 10.35 15.98 -15.58
CA GLY A 274 9.68 15.28 -16.66
C GLY A 274 8.16 15.42 -16.49
N ILE A 275 7.46 15.72 -17.58
CA ILE A 275 6.02 16.03 -17.56
C ILE A 275 5.25 14.86 -16.96
N GLU A 276 5.77 13.64 -17.14
CA GLU A 276 5.39 12.45 -16.42
C GLU A 276 6.54 11.43 -16.48
N GLN A 277 7.08 10.95 -15.35
CA GLN A 277 8.06 9.85 -15.35
C GLN A 277 7.51 8.65 -14.58
N LYS A 278 7.16 7.59 -15.32
CA LYS A 278 6.49 6.39 -14.78
C LYS A 278 7.47 5.40 -14.14
N VAL A 279 8.77 5.63 -14.27
CA VAL A 279 9.83 4.74 -13.74
C VAL A 279 10.31 5.21 -12.37
N PHE A 280 10.17 4.31 -11.38
CA PHE A 280 10.69 4.53 -10.03
C PHE A 280 12.20 4.29 -9.96
N LYS A 281 12.95 5.31 -9.54
CA LYS A 281 14.42 5.26 -9.40
C LYS A 281 14.81 5.02 -7.94
N ARG A 282 15.23 3.79 -7.62
CA ARG A 282 15.56 3.37 -6.24
C ARG A 282 16.63 4.25 -5.58
N TYR A 283 17.65 4.68 -6.33
CA TYR A 283 18.72 5.53 -5.78
C TYR A 283 18.17 6.90 -5.32
N GLN A 284 17.28 7.52 -6.10
CA GLN A 284 16.62 8.78 -5.73
C GLN A 284 15.73 8.63 -4.49
N PHE A 285 15.06 7.49 -4.35
CA PHE A 285 14.26 7.18 -3.16
C PHE A 285 15.13 7.06 -1.91
N ILE A 286 16.23 6.30 -1.97
CA ILE A 286 17.18 6.17 -0.86
C ILE A 286 17.78 7.53 -0.51
N GLU A 287 18.14 8.33 -1.53
CA GLU A 287 18.62 9.69 -1.34
C GLU A 287 17.58 10.56 -0.62
N ALA A 288 16.29 10.47 -0.99
CA ALA A 288 15.21 11.20 -0.33
C ALA A 288 15.10 10.88 1.16
N ILE A 289 15.20 9.59 1.52
CA ILE A 289 15.06 9.11 2.91
C ILE A 289 16.28 9.49 3.75
N GLN A 290 17.48 9.48 3.16
CA GLN A 290 18.72 9.88 3.84
C GLN A 290 18.90 11.40 3.90
N ASP A 291 18.10 12.18 3.18
CA ASP A 291 18.22 13.64 3.16
C ASP A 291 17.60 14.27 4.42
N PRO A 292 18.38 14.97 5.27
CA PRO A 292 17.85 15.59 6.49
C PRO A 292 16.73 16.60 6.23
N LYS A 293 16.74 17.28 5.06
CA LYS A 293 15.70 18.27 4.73
C LYS A 293 14.31 17.61 4.62
N THR A 294 14.25 16.36 4.18
CA THR A 294 13.00 15.59 4.05
C THR A 294 12.32 15.43 5.40
N TRP A 295 13.09 15.05 6.43
CA TRP A 295 12.58 14.88 7.79
C TRP A 295 12.23 16.21 8.46
N LEU A 296 12.94 17.28 8.15
CA LEU A 296 12.55 18.62 8.61
C LEU A 296 11.21 19.07 8.01
N PHE A 297 10.96 18.80 6.72
CA PHE A 297 9.66 19.05 6.10
C PHE A 297 8.55 18.18 6.68
N PHE A 298 8.83 16.89 6.95
CA PHE A 298 7.92 15.98 7.65
C PHE A 298 7.55 16.52 9.05
N LEU A 299 8.56 16.87 9.85
CA LEU A 299 8.37 17.36 11.22
C LEU A 299 7.61 18.68 11.23
N HIS A 300 7.88 19.57 10.25
CA HIS A 300 7.10 20.80 10.08
C HIS A 300 5.62 20.48 9.81
N ALA A 301 5.32 19.58 8.86
CA ALA A 301 3.94 19.20 8.54
C ALA A 301 3.22 18.63 9.76
N TRP A 302 3.83 17.66 10.45
CA TRP A 302 3.27 17.05 11.64
C TRP A 302 3.02 18.06 12.77
N SER A 303 4.05 18.83 13.12
CA SER A 303 3.99 19.74 14.28
C SER A 303 2.98 20.88 14.07
N GLN A 304 2.92 21.46 12.88
CA GLN A 304 1.96 22.51 12.56
C GLN A 304 0.51 22.01 12.56
N GLU A 305 0.26 20.83 11.98
CA GLU A 305 -1.09 20.24 11.90
C GLU A 305 -1.66 19.81 13.24
N MET A 306 -0.83 19.77 14.29
CA MET A 306 -1.32 19.56 15.65
C MET A 306 -2.34 20.61 16.11
N ALA A 307 -2.38 21.78 15.47
CA ALA A 307 -3.38 22.80 15.72
C ALA A 307 -4.68 22.66 14.93
N ASN A 308 -4.75 21.80 13.92
CA ASN A 308 -5.92 21.71 13.06
C ASN A 308 -7.18 21.19 13.80
N GLY A 309 -7.00 20.50 14.93
CA GLY A 309 -8.08 20.11 15.83
C GLY A 309 -8.95 21.30 16.29
N VAL A 310 -8.38 22.52 16.36
CA VAL A 310 -9.12 23.75 16.66
C VAL A 310 -10.21 24.01 15.61
N THR A 311 -9.95 23.72 14.34
CA THR A 311 -10.91 23.93 13.23
C THR A 311 -12.20 23.13 13.47
N ASN A 312 -12.09 21.88 13.88
CA ASN A 312 -13.25 21.01 14.13
C ASN A 312 -13.96 21.31 15.46
N GLN A 313 -13.25 21.90 16.41
CA GLN A 313 -13.80 22.28 17.72
C GLN A 313 -14.28 23.74 17.76
N TYR A 314 -14.00 24.51 16.71
CA TYR A 314 -14.18 25.96 16.66
C TYR A 314 -15.56 26.42 17.13
N SER A 315 -16.64 25.85 16.58
CA SER A 315 -18.01 26.21 16.93
C SER A 315 -18.35 25.87 18.38
N LEU A 316 -17.81 24.77 18.92
CA LEU A 316 -17.99 24.41 20.32
C LEU A 316 -17.20 25.33 21.26
N ILE A 317 -15.97 25.71 20.88
CA ILE A 317 -15.13 26.64 21.63
C ILE A 317 -15.80 28.01 21.72
N ILE A 318 -16.27 28.58 20.61
CA ILE A 318 -16.93 29.90 20.63
C ILE A 318 -18.23 29.86 21.42
N LYS A 319 -19.04 28.81 21.25
CA LYS A 319 -20.26 28.64 22.05
C LYS A 319 -19.93 28.59 23.55
N SER A 320 -18.79 27.99 23.94
CA SER A 320 -18.37 27.92 25.34
C SER A 320 -18.02 29.29 25.96
N PHE A 321 -17.71 30.31 25.15
CA PHE A 321 -17.50 31.69 25.62
C PHE A 321 -18.80 32.42 26.00
N GLY A 322 -19.97 31.79 25.82
CA GLY A 322 -21.27 32.35 26.18
C GLY A 322 -22.00 33.07 25.05
N PHE A 323 -21.67 32.78 23.79
CA PHE A 323 -22.40 33.25 22.61
C PHE A 323 -23.57 32.31 22.27
N THR A 324 -24.65 32.86 21.70
CA THR A 324 -25.76 32.03 21.20
C THR A 324 -25.32 31.21 19.99
N VAL A 325 -26.08 30.16 19.64
CA VAL A 325 -25.78 29.33 18.45
C VAL A 325 -25.74 30.18 17.18
N LEU A 326 -26.68 31.12 17.05
CA LEU A 326 -26.79 32.04 15.91
C LEU A 326 -25.66 33.07 15.87
N GLN A 327 -25.21 33.58 17.03
CA GLN A 327 -24.00 34.41 17.09
C GLN A 327 -22.76 33.61 16.72
N THR A 328 -22.66 32.37 17.18
CA THR A 328 -21.49 31.49 16.95
C THR A 328 -21.26 31.23 15.46
N THR A 329 -22.32 30.98 14.68
CA THR A 329 -22.21 30.78 13.22
C THR A 329 -21.69 32.02 12.51
N LEU A 330 -22.18 33.21 12.87
CA LEU A 330 -21.75 34.47 12.28
C LEU A 330 -20.31 34.83 12.66
N LEU A 331 -19.91 34.62 13.91
CA LEU A 331 -18.54 34.92 14.38
C LEU A 331 -17.48 34.03 13.69
N GLY A 332 -17.90 32.87 13.16
CA GLY A 332 -17.16 32.02 12.22
C GLY A 332 -16.64 32.75 11.00
N THR A 333 -17.47 33.61 10.42
CA THR A 333 -17.16 34.31 9.16
C THR A 333 -15.93 35.21 9.30
N VAL A 334 -15.72 35.80 10.47
CA VAL A 334 -14.56 36.66 10.76
C VAL A 334 -13.26 35.86 10.69
N SER A 335 -13.25 34.61 11.17
CA SER A 335 -12.07 33.74 11.04
C SER A 335 -11.71 33.46 9.59
N GLY A 336 -12.73 33.23 8.75
CA GLY A 336 -12.53 33.05 7.31
C GLY A 336 -12.03 34.32 6.62
N ALA A 337 -12.54 35.49 7.01
CA ALA A 337 -12.09 36.78 6.47
C ALA A 337 -10.63 37.09 6.83
N VAL A 338 -10.23 36.88 8.09
CA VAL A 338 -8.83 37.04 8.52
C VAL A 338 -7.91 36.07 7.78
N SER A 339 -8.33 34.81 7.64
CA SER A 339 -7.57 33.81 6.87
C SER A 339 -7.39 34.24 5.42
N PHE A 340 -8.48 34.66 4.75
CA PHE A 340 -8.46 35.11 3.37
C PHE A 340 -7.52 36.29 3.15
N VAL A 341 -7.67 37.35 3.96
CA VAL A 341 -6.81 38.56 3.87
C VAL A 341 -5.35 38.19 4.11
N SER A 342 -5.05 37.42 5.15
CA SER A 342 -3.67 37.06 5.49
C SER A 342 -2.97 36.24 4.39
N LEU A 343 -3.65 35.27 3.79
CA LEU A 343 -3.11 34.45 2.70
C LEU A 343 -2.98 35.23 1.38
N ILE A 344 -3.89 36.16 1.08
CA ILE A 344 -3.74 37.06 -0.07
C ILE A 344 -2.57 38.02 0.13
N THR A 345 -2.40 38.58 1.34
CA THR A 345 -1.21 39.39 1.66
C THR A 345 0.06 38.58 1.46
N ALA A 346 0.10 37.32 1.92
CA ALA A 346 1.22 36.43 1.68
C ALA A 346 1.49 36.18 0.19
N ALA A 347 0.44 35.99 -0.63
CA ALA A 347 0.56 35.85 -2.08
C ALA A 347 1.18 37.10 -2.74
N ILE A 348 0.71 38.29 -2.36
CA ILE A 348 1.24 39.57 -2.87
C ILE A 348 2.70 39.75 -2.46
N THR A 349 3.05 39.44 -1.21
CA THR A 349 4.44 39.50 -0.73
C THR A 349 5.33 38.56 -1.53
N LEU A 350 4.90 37.31 -1.77
CA LEU A 350 5.66 36.33 -2.55
C LEU A 350 5.82 36.73 -4.02
N TYR A 351 4.85 37.46 -4.57
CA TYR A 351 4.93 37.98 -5.93
C TYR A 351 5.96 39.12 -6.06
N HIS A 352 6.06 40.02 -5.08
CA HIS A 352 6.98 41.16 -5.13
C HIS A 352 8.37 40.92 -4.53
N THR A 353 8.53 39.95 -3.62
CA THR A 353 9.79 39.74 -2.90
C THR A 353 10.42 38.38 -3.17
N LYS A 354 11.71 38.39 -3.49
CA LYS A 354 12.49 37.16 -3.70
C LYS A 354 12.97 36.58 -2.36
N ASN A 355 12.98 35.25 -2.26
CA ASN A 355 13.60 34.51 -1.15
C ASN A 355 13.04 34.81 0.26
N CYS A 356 11.76 35.18 0.36
CA CYS A 356 11.08 35.57 1.61
C CYS A 356 10.28 34.44 2.29
N ARG A 357 10.13 33.27 1.65
CA ARG A 357 9.26 32.14 2.10
C ARG A 357 9.41 31.78 3.59
N ALA A 358 10.65 31.65 4.05
CA ALA A 358 10.95 31.29 5.44
C ALA A 358 10.57 32.41 6.43
N TRP A 359 10.90 33.67 6.11
CA TRP A 359 10.61 34.82 6.96
C TRP A 359 9.11 35.10 7.06
N LEU A 360 8.41 35.01 5.93
CA LEU A 360 6.96 35.14 5.86
C LEU A 360 6.28 34.10 6.75
N SER A 361 6.75 32.86 6.69
CA SER A 361 6.23 31.75 7.52
C SER A 361 6.52 31.96 9.01
N LEU A 362 7.71 32.45 9.36
CA LEU A 362 8.10 32.74 10.75
C LEU A 362 7.23 33.84 11.37
N ILE A 363 7.02 34.94 10.63
CA ILE A 363 6.16 36.05 11.08
C ILE A 363 4.73 35.57 11.28
N ALA A 364 4.23 34.70 10.40
CA ALA A 364 2.86 34.17 10.47
C ALA A 364 2.60 33.26 11.68
N TYR A 365 3.62 32.72 12.33
CA TYR A 365 3.48 31.96 13.59
C TYR A 365 3.33 32.85 14.83
N ILE A 366 3.78 34.11 14.77
CA ILE A 366 3.72 35.04 15.92
C ILE A 366 2.27 35.24 16.39
N PRO A 367 1.29 35.54 15.52
CA PRO A 367 -0.11 35.66 15.95
C PRO A 367 -0.69 34.33 16.46
N GLY A 368 -0.21 33.18 15.97
CA GLY A 368 -0.63 31.87 16.44
C GLY A 368 -0.11 31.53 17.85
N ALA A 369 1.11 31.95 18.17
CA ALA A 369 1.65 31.87 19.53
C ALA A 369 0.89 32.83 20.46
N LEU A 370 0.68 34.08 20.02
CA LEU A 370 -0.07 35.09 20.77
C LEU A 370 -1.51 34.63 21.07
N SER A 371 -2.19 34.01 20.10
CA SER A 371 -3.51 33.39 20.26
C SER A 371 -3.54 32.44 21.45
N SER A 372 -2.59 31.51 21.50
CA SER A 372 -2.52 30.50 22.58
C SER A 372 -2.24 31.16 23.94
N ILE A 373 -1.38 32.19 23.98
CA ILE A 373 -1.09 32.96 25.20
C ILE A 373 -2.34 33.72 25.68
N LEU A 374 -3.09 34.36 24.78
CA LEU A 374 -4.32 35.07 25.13
C LEU A 374 -5.38 34.11 25.70
N LEU A 375 -5.55 32.94 25.10
CA LEU A 375 -6.51 31.91 25.56
C LEU A 375 -6.13 31.30 26.91
N LEU A 376 -4.84 31.26 27.23
CA LEU A 376 -4.34 30.83 28.53
C LEU A 376 -4.52 31.91 29.60
N SER A 377 -4.17 33.16 29.28
CA SER A 377 -3.99 34.23 30.27
C SER A 377 -5.25 35.07 30.52
N LEU A 378 -6.13 35.28 29.52
CA LEU A 378 -7.26 36.19 29.68
C LEU A 378 -8.32 35.67 30.66
N PRO A 379 -8.98 36.54 31.45
CA PRO A 379 -10.13 36.16 32.26
C PRO A 379 -11.27 35.60 31.38
N TRP A 380 -11.99 34.58 31.86
CA TRP A 380 -13.09 33.96 31.10
C TRP A 380 -14.27 34.91 30.84
N SER A 381 -14.41 35.94 31.67
CA SER A 381 -15.37 37.03 31.48
C SER A 381 -15.10 37.89 30.23
N ASN A 382 -13.85 37.94 29.75
CA ASN A 382 -13.48 38.69 28.57
C ASN A 382 -13.69 37.89 27.27
N ARG A 383 -14.96 37.56 26.98
CA ARG A 383 -15.35 36.76 25.79
C ARG A 383 -14.88 37.34 24.46
N TRP A 384 -14.79 38.67 24.35
CA TRP A 384 -14.32 39.35 23.13
C TRP A 384 -12.79 39.27 22.97
N GLY A 385 -12.04 39.30 24.06
CA GLY A 385 -10.59 39.04 24.02
C GLY A 385 -10.28 37.58 23.66
N LEU A 386 -11.05 36.62 24.19
CA LEU A 386 -10.90 35.20 23.88
C LEU A 386 -11.18 34.90 22.39
N ILE A 387 -12.26 35.47 21.83
CA ILE A 387 -12.60 35.25 20.42
C ILE A 387 -11.63 35.98 19.47
N ALA A 388 -11.13 37.16 19.84
CA ALA A 388 -10.06 37.83 19.10
C ALA A 388 -8.80 36.95 19.05
N GLY A 389 -8.47 36.27 20.16
CA GLY A 389 -7.42 35.26 20.21
C GLY A 389 -7.63 34.13 19.18
N ILE A 390 -8.87 33.66 18.99
CA ILE A 390 -9.20 32.66 17.97
C ILE A 390 -9.03 33.24 16.55
N TRP A 391 -9.46 34.46 16.28
CA TRP A 391 -9.36 35.05 14.93
C TRP A 391 -7.92 35.26 14.47
N ILE A 392 -7.05 35.78 15.34
CA ILE A 392 -5.64 36.03 14.98
C ILE A 392 -4.86 34.73 14.72
N ARG A 393 -5.35 33.57 15.21
CA ARG A 393 -4.76 32.25 14.95
C ARG A 393 -4.76 31.89 13.46
N SER A 394 -5.71 32.45 12.70
CA SER A 394 -5.94 32.18 11.28
C SER A 394 -4.71 32.41 10.39
N THR A 395 -3.74 33.22 10.82
CA THR A 395 -2.52 33.51 10.05
C THR A 395 -1.62 32.29 9.84
N THR A 396 -1.76 31.23 10.65
CA THR A 396 -0.96 30.02 10.50
C THR A 396 -1.32 29.19 9.26
N GLY A 397 -2.37 29.55 8.51
CA GLY A 397 -2.60 28.97 7.19
C GLY A 397 -1.48 29.32 6.19
N ILE A 398 -0.78 30.43 6.40
CA ILE A 398 0.34 30.88 5.55
C ILE A 398 1.51 29.88 5.56
N PRO A 399 2.12 29.52 6.71
CA PRO A 399 3.25 28.60 6.73
C PRO A 399 2.88 27.22 6.16
N TYR A 400 1.64 26.76 6.29
CA TYR A 400 1.19 25.55 5.59
C TYR A 400 1.39 25.69 4.08
N ALA A 401 0.70 26.67 3.48
CA ALA A 401 0.64 26.83 2.04
C ALA A 401 2.03 27.06 1.44
N VAL A 402 2.85 27.86 2.14
CA VAL A 402 4.18 28.26 1.68
C VAL A 402 5.22 27.15 1.87
N VAL A 403 5.21 26.43 3.00
CA VAL A 403 6.22 25.39 3.27
C VAL A 403 5.92 24.11 2.51
N MET A 404 4.65 23.77 2.27
CA MET A 404 4.27 22.62 1.43
C MET A 404 4.84 22.76 0.01
N ILE A 405 4.61 23.91 -0.65
CA ILE A 405 5.17 24.15 -1.99
C ILE A 405 6.70 24.32 -1.93
N TRP A 406 7.25 24.78 -0.81
CA TRP A 406 8.68 24.84 -0.60
C TRP A 406 9.31 23.44 -0.55
N ALA A 407 8.67 22.46 0.10
CA ALA A 407 9.14 21.08 0.13
C ALA A 407 9.19 20.47 -1.28
N ALA A 408 8.14 20.70 -2.08
CA ALA A 408 8.08 20.28 -3.47
C ALA A 408 9.16 20.94 -4.34
N ASN A 409 9.42 22.23 -4.13
CA ASN A 409 10.40 23.01 -4.91
C ASN A 409 11.85 22.88 -4.42
N ALA A 410 12.08 22.33 -3.23
CA ALA A 410 13.41 22.13 -2.65
C ALA A 410 14.07 20.79 -3.04
N SER A 411 13.35 19.97 -3.80
CA SER A 411 13.80 18.64 -4.22
C SER A 411 13.64 18.48 -5.73
N ALA A 412 14.69 18.00 -6.39
CA ALA A 412 14.71 17.64 -7.81
C ALA A 412 14.87 16.13 -7.96
N GLY A 413 14.57 15.60 -9.14
CA GLY A 413 14.43 14.18 -9.40
C GLY A 413 13.01 13.72 -9.11
N HIS A 414 12.32 13.15 -10.09
CA HIS A 414 10.91 12.80 -10.03
C HIS A 414 10.61 11.85 -8.86
N THR A 415 11.43 10.81 -8.68
CA THR A 415 11.25 9.83 -7.58
C THR A 415 11.59 10.45 -6.23
N LYS A 416 12.64 11.29 -6.14
CA LYS A 416 13.00 11.98 -4.89
C LYS A 416 11.91 12.96 -4.46
N LYS A 417 11.47 13.83 -5.38
CA LYS A 417 10.43 14.84 -5.14
C LYS A 417 9.12 14.21 -4.71
N THR A 418 8.64 13.18 -5.42
CA THR A 418 7.41 12.46 -5.04
C THR A 418 7.55 11.81 -3.67
N THR A 419 8.72 11.25 -3.33
CA THR A 419 8.98 10.68 -1.99
C THR A 419 8.93 11.74 -0.89
N VAL A 420 9.55 12.91 -1.10
CA VAL A 420 9.52 14.02 -0.13
C VAL A 420 8.10 14.54 0.09
N ILE A 421 7.34 14.70 -1.00
CA ILE A 421 5.94 15.14 -0.92
C ILE A 421 5.08 14.09 -0.20
N ALA A 422 5.27 12.79 -0.50
CA ALA A 422 4.53 11.72 0.18
C ALA A 422 4.81 11.72 1.69
N LEU A 423 6.08 11.86 2.10
CA LEU A 423 6.44 11.96 3.52
C LEU A 423 5.83 13.20 4.18
N TYR A 424 5.81 14.35 3.49
CA TYR A 424 5.12 15.54 3.99
C TYR A 424 3.63 15.25 4.28
N HIS A 425 2.93 14.55 3.38
CA HIS A 425 1.51 14.19 3.56
C HIS A 425 1.31 13.14 4.66
N ILE A 426 2.26 12.24 4.89
CA ILE A 426 2.22 11.34 6.06
C ILE A 426 2.31 12.15 7.36
N GLY A 427 3.24 13.10 7.44
CA GLY A 427 3.36 14.02 8.58
C GLY A 427 2.06 14.81 8.81
N TYR A 428 1.48 15.35 7.73
CA TYR A 428 0.18 16.02 7.71
C TYR A 428 -0.94 15.14 8.29
N GLY A 429 -1.06 13.90 7.80
CA GLY A 429 -2.07 12.94 8.26
C GLY A 429 -1.93 12.60 9.73
N LEU A 430 -0.71 12.33 10.20
CA LEU A 430 -0.43 12.02 11.61
C LEU A 430 -0.78 13.18 12.54
N GLY A 431 -0.40 14.41 12.17
CA GLY A 431 -0.76 15.61 12.96
C GLY A 431 -2.28 15.78 13.07
N ASN A 432 -3.00 15.55 11.97
CA ASN A 432 -4.46 15.66 11.93
C ASN A 432 -5.22 14.51 12.61
N ILE A 433 -4.62 13.32 12.72
CA ILE A 433 -5.20 12.21 13.50
C ILE A 433 -5.16 12.54 15.00
N ILE A 434 -4.03 13.08 15.48
CA ILE A 434 -3.79 13.32 16.90
C ILE A 434 -4.44 14.64 17.35
N SER A 435 -4.51 15.66 16.50
CA SER A 435 -4.95 17.01 16.90
C SER A 435 -6.34 17.10 17.54
N PRO A 436 -7.40 16.38 17.09
CA PRO A 436 -8.72 16.44 17.74
C PRO A 436 -8.70 15.80 19.13
N GLN A 437 -7.81 14.83 19.35
CA GLN A 437 -7.67 14.10 20.61
C GLN A 437 -7.07 14.96 21.74
N LEU A 438 -6.54 16.14 21.40
CA LEU A 438 -6.09 17.13 22.38
C LEU A 438 -7.27 17.81 23.09
N PHE A 439 -8.51 17.74 22.59
CA PHE A 439 -9.67 18.37 23.20
C PHE A 439 -10.42 17.38 24.11
N ARG A 440 -9.76 17.03 25.22
CA ARG A 440 -10.33 16.06 26.18
C ARG A 440 -11.48 16.65 26.99
N PRO A 441 -12.51 15.84 27.35
CA PRO A 441 -13.63 16.30 28.15
C PRO A 441 -13.21 16.86 29.52
N GLU A 442 -12.20 16.25 30.14
CA GLU A 442 -11.63 16.62 31.44
C GLU A 442 -11.08 18.05 31.48
N TRP A 443 -10.65 18.58 30.34
CA TRP A 443 -10.03 19.90 30.25
C TRP A 443 -11.04 21.00 29.93
N LYS A 444 -12.33 20.66 29.79
CA LYS A 444 -13.39 21.65 29.60
C LYS A 444 -13.55 22.57 30.81
N PRO A 445 -14.03 23.81 30.62
CA PRO A 445 -14.27 24.47 29.33
C PRO A 445 -13.03 25.15 28.73
N ARG A 446 -11.93 25.23 29.50
CA ARG A 446 -10.82 26.14 29.18
C ARG A 446 -9.70 25.52 28.34
N TYR A 447 -9.61 24.19 28.32
CA TYR A 447 -8.64 23.41 27.55
C TYR A 447 -7.18 23.88 27.74
N ARG A 448 -6.80 24.24 28.98
CA ARG A 448 -5.46 24.79 29.26
C ARG A 448 -4.32 23.88 28.76
N PRO A 449 -4.32 22.56 29.01
CA PRO A 449 -3.27 21.69 28.49
C PRO A 449 -3.20 21.70 26.96
N THR A 450 -4.36 21.71 26.28
CA THR A 450 -4.45 21.82 24.82
C THR A 450 -3.75 23.08 24.31
N TRP A 451 -4.07 24.26 24.85
CA TRP A 451 -3.46 25.51 24.41
C TRP A 451 -1.96 25.59 24.68
N ILE A 452 -1.47 24.98 25.78
CA ILE A 452 -0.02 24.86 26.05
C ILE A 452 0.64 23.98 24.98
N ILE A 453 0.06 22.84 24.66
CA ILE A 453 0.57 21.95 23.60
C ILE A 453 0.58 22.69 22.26
N LEU A 454 -0.48 23.42 21.93
CA LEU A 454 -0.55 24.19 20.67
C LEU A 454 0.48 25.32 20.61
N LEU A 455 0.78 25.98 21.74
CA LEU A 455 1.83 26.99 21.80
C LEU A 455 3.22 26.38 21.54
N VAL A 456 3.55 25.29 22.24
CA VAL A 456 4.89 24.69 22.18
C VAL A 456 5.09 23.91 20.88
N VAL A 457 4.17 22.99 20.57
CA VAL A 457 4.29 22.03 19.46
C VAL A 457 3.82 22.63 18.14
N ALA A 458 2.77 23.44 18.12
CA ALA A 458 2.17 23.91 16.86
C ALA A 458 2.49 25.36 16.48
N ALA A 459 3.28 26.08 17.29
CA ALA A 459 3.75 27.42 16.98
C ALA A 459 5.28 27.57 17.16
N ILE A 460 5.82 27.23 18.33
CA ILE A 460 7.26 27.41 18.62
C ILE A 460 8.12 26.39 17.86
N LEU A 461 7.81 25.09 17.98
CA LEU A 461 8.56 24.03 17.30
C LEU A 461 8.64 24.21 15.78
N PRO A 462 7.54 24.41 15.03
CA PRO A 462 7.63 24.62 13.59
C PRO A 462 8.39 25.90 13.22
N SER A 463 8.34 26.95 14.04
CA SER A 463 9.15 28.16 13.87
C SER A 463 10.65 27.85 13.92
N ILE A 464 11.08 27.04 14.89
CA ILE A 464 12.47 26.56 15.00
C ILE A 464 12.85 25.72 13.78
N ILE A 465 11.97 24.81 13.35
CA ILE A 465 12.21 23.95 12.18
C ILE A 465 12.41 24.80 10.91
N ILE A 466 11.62 25.86 10.71
CA ILE A 466 11.77 26.76 9.55
C ILE A 466 13.12 27.49 9.57
N ILE A 467 13.58 27.95 10.75
CA ILE A 467 14.89 28.58 10.90
C ILE A 467 15.99 27.57 10.54
N VAL A 468 15.91 26.35 11.04
CA VAL A 468 16.87 25.27 10.72
C VAL A 468 16.85 24.95 9.22
N LEU A 469 15.67 24.80 8.61
CA LEU A 469 15.50 24.58 7.17
C LEU A 469 16.15 25.71 6.36
N ARG A 470 15.94 26.96 6.76
CA ARG A 470 16.52 28.13 6.09
C ARG A 470 18.04 28.12 6.16
N ILE A 471 18.61 27.85 7.34
CA ILE A 471 20.07 27.77 7.53
C ILE A 471 20.65 26.63 6.70
N TYR A 472 20.03 25.45 6.75
CA TYR A 472 20.45 24.26 6.00
C TYR A 472 20.47 24.52 4.50
N LEU A 473 19.34 24.97 3.93
CA LEU A 473 19.24 25.24 2.49
C LEU A 473 20.12 26.41 2.05
N SER A 474 20.32 27.42 2.90
CA SER A 474 21.26 28.50 2.59
C SER A 474 22.72 28.03 2.56
N ARG A 475 23.11 27.09 3.43
CA ARG A 475 24.46 26.50 3.43
C ARG A 475 24.68 25.64 2.20
N GLU A 476 23.69 24.83 1.85
CA GLU A 476 23.74 23.97 0.67
C GLU A 476 23.80 24.78 -0.63
N ASN A 477 23.00 25.85 -0.75
CA ASN A 477 23.09 26.79 -1.87
C ASN A 477 24.49 27.44 -1.97
N LYS A 478 25.06 27.91 -0.86
CA LYS A 478 26.43 28.48 -0.86
C LYS A 478 27.49 27.44 -1.26
N ARG A 479 27.31 26.17 -0.89
CA ARG A 479 28.21 25.08 -1.30
C ARG A 479 28.13 24.85 -2.82
N ARG A 480 26.93 24.89 -3.40
CA ARG A 480 26.72 24.74 -4.86
C ARG A 480 27.30 25.93 -5.64
N ASP A 481 27.10 27.16 -5.17
CA ASP A 481 27.69 28.36 -5.77
C ASP A 481 29.23 28.23 -5.86
N LYS A 482 29.89 27.75 -4.79
CA LYS A 482 31.35 27.50 -4.78
C LYS A 482 31.80 26.42 -5.76
N LEU A 483 31.03 25.34 -5.93
CA LEU A 483 31.38 24.28 -6.89
C LEU A 483 31.20 24.75 -8.34
N ALA A 484 30.23 25.63 -8.59
CA ALA A 484 30.00 26.23 -9.90
C ALA A 484 31.09 27.24 -10.30
N GLU A 485 31.65 28.00 -9.34
CA GLU A 485 32.78 28.91 -9.58
C GLU A 485 34.06 28.19 -10.03
N VAL A 486 34.20 26.90 -9.72
CA VAL A 486 35.38 26.07 -10.06
C VAL A 486 35.24 25.41 -11.45
N ASN A 487 34.23 25.77 -12.27
CA ASN A 487 33.98 25.21 -13.61
C ASN A 487 33.86 23.67 -13.69
N GLN A 488 33.54 22.99 -12.58
CA GLN A 488 33.32 21.53 -12.55
C GLN A 488 31.90 21.12 -13.00
N VAL A 489 31.13 22.02 -13.60
CA VAL A 489 29.73 21.77 -13.99
C VAL A 489 29.66 21.54 -15.50
N ALA A 490 29.70 20.28 -15.93
CA ALA A 490 29.36 19.92 -17.30
C ALA A 490 27.88 20.27 -17.54
N SER A 491 27.59 21.12 -18.52
CA SER A 491 26.22 21.61 -18.84
C SER A 491 25.41 20.65 -19.70
N ASN A 492 26.07 19.66 -20.31
CA ASN A 492 25.50 18.79 -21.33
C ASN A 492 25.57 17.32 -20.87
N GLY A 493 24.47 16.61 -21.01
CA GLY A 493 24.41 15.16 -20.93
C GLY A 493 24.37 14.55 -22.34
N VAL A 494 24.65 13.26 -22.45
CA VAL A 494 24.54 12.52 -23.71
C VAL A 494 23.39 11.52 -23.55
N VAL A 495 22.38 11.61 -24.43
CA VAL A 495 21.31 10.62 -24.50
C VAL A 495 21.41 9.93 -25.87
N GLU A 496 21.58 8.62 -25.84
CA GLU A 496 21.62 7.79 -27.04
C GLU A 496 20.21 7.35 -27.42
N THR A 497 19.74 7.72 -28.61
CA THR A 497 18.48 7.24 -29.19
C THR A 497 18.74 6.39 -30.41
N VAL A 498 17.95 5.34 -30.61
CA VAL A 498 18.04 4.43 -31.77
C VAL A 498 16.97 4.83 -32.78
N ASP A 499 17.37 5.12 -34.01
CA ASP A 499 16.44 5.45 -35.10
C ASP A 499 15.76 4.18 -35.67
N SER A 500 14.75 4.39 -36.53
CA SER A 500 13.87 3.33 -37.08
C SER A 500 14.62 2.21 -37.81
N ASP A 501 15.82 2.50 -38.31
CA ASP A 501 16.70 1.57 -39.05
C ASP A 501 17.84 1.00 -38.19
N GLY A 502 17.80 1.18 -36.86
CA GLY A 502 18.76 0.57 -35.93
C GLY A 502 20.06 1.34 -35.72
N GLY A 503 20.22 2.54 -36.30
CA GLY A 503 21.35 3.44 -36.07
C GLY A 503 21.27 4.15 -34.71
N LYS A 504 22.37 4.15 -33.94
CA LYS A 504 22.49 4.91 -32.69
C LYS A 504 22.85 6.36 -33.01
N VAL A 505 21.97 7.29 -32.68
CA VAL A 505 22.22 8.73 -32.75
C VAL A 505 22.44 9.24 -31.33
N ALA A 506 23.67 9.62 -31.00
CA ALA A 506 23.99 10.33 -29.77
C ALA A 506 23.49 11.77 -29.88
N ARG A 507 22.42 12.11 -29.17
CA ARG A 507 21.96 13.49 -29.07
C ARG A 507 22.55 14.10 -27.80
N VAL A 508 23.30 15.19 -27.98
CA VAL A 508 23.69 16.05 -26.87
C VAL A 508 22.41 16.66 -26.32
N VAL A 509 22.09 16.29 -25.09
CA VAL A 509 20.86 16.65 -24.42
C VAL A 509 21.23 17.48 -23.20
N ASP A 510 20.66 18.68 -23.10
CA ASP A 510 20.87 19.56 -21.96
C ASP A 510 20.53 18.82 -20.65
N ASN A 511 21.33 18.98 -19.59
CA ASN A 511 21.09 18.34 -18.28
C ASN A 511 19.67 18.61 -17.73
N SER A 512 19.01 19.65 -18.20
CA SER A 512 17.59 19.95 -17.98
C SER A 512 16.59 18.86 -18.39
N GLN A 513 16.99 17.99 -19.32
CA GLN A 513 16.18 16.88 -19.82
C GLN A 513 16.54 15.55 -19.14
N LEU A 514 17.63 15.52 -18.34
CA LEU A 514 17.97 14.40 -17.49
C LEU A 514 17.27 14.56 -16.13
N ASP A 515 16.53 13.54 -15.72
CA ASP A 515 15.85 13.51 -14.41
C ASP A 515 16.87 13.23 -13.28
N LEU A 516 17.69 14.24 -13.00
CA LEU A 516 18.74 14.29 -11.97
C LEU A 516 18.19 14.81 -10.64
N THR A 517 18.73 14.32 -9.51
CA THR A 517 18.34 14.82 -8.19
C THR A 517 18.89 16.21 -7.91
N ASP A 518 18.39 16.88 -6.85
CA ASP A 518 18.91 18.21 -6.49
C ASP A 518 20.38 18.18 -6.03
N ARG A 519 20.94 17.01 -5.68
CA ARG A 519 22.36 16.84 -5.37
C ARG A 519 23.21 16.60 -6.63
N GLU A 520 22.62 15.97 -7.65
CA GLU A 520 23.27 15.68 -8.93
C GLU A 520 23.23 16.90 -9.87
N ASN A 521 22.14 17.65 -9.88
CA ASN A 521 21.97 18.84 -10.72
C ASN A 521 22.52 20.09 -10.04
N LEU A 522 23.80 20.37 -10.28
CA LEU A 522 24.49 21.57 -9.77
C LEU A 522 23.90 22.89 -10.34
N ASN A 523 23.16 22.85 -11.45
CA ASN A 523 22.48 24.01 -12.06
C ASN A 523 21.11 24.35 -11.43
N PHE A 524 20.61 23.53 -10.50
CA PHE A 524 19.30 23.69 -9.84
C PHE A 524 19.08 25.07 -9.19
N GLN A 525 20.14 25.83 -8.93
CA GLN A 525 20.09 27.15 -8.29
C GLN A 525 19.94 28.35 -9.25
N ARG A 526 20.42 28.29 -10.51
CA ARG A 526 20.56 29.49 -11.37
C ARG A 526 19.25 30.02 -11.96
N HIS A 527 18.32 29.15 -12.36
CA HIS A 527 17.09 29.57 -13.06
C HIS A 527 16.03 30.23 -12.16
N ASN A 528 16.01 29.92 -10.85
CA ASN A 528 15.08 30.55 -9.90
C ASN A 528 15.35 32.06 -9.63
N ARG A 529 16.44 32.63 -10.15
CA ARG A 529 16.78 34.07 -9.98
C ARG A 529 16.38 34.96 -11.18
N LEU A 530 16.27 34.41 -12.39
CA LEU A 530 16.16 35.15 -13.67
C LEU A 530 14.72 35.52 -14.08
N LEU A 531 13.97 36.18 -13.20
CA LEU A 531 12.60 36.64 -13.50
C LEU A 531 12.47 38.14 -13.83
N HIS A 532 13.59 38.86 -14.03
CA HIS A 532 13.61 40.21 -14.63
C HIS A 532 14.91 40.39 -15.42
N PRO A 533 14.89 41.12 -16.56
CA PRO A 533 16.09 41.35 -17.35
C PRO A 533 17.12 42.08 -16.48
N PRO A 534 18.38 41.59 -16.38
CA PRO A 534 19.43 42.40 -15.78
C PRO A 534 19.75 43.56 -16.73
N ASP A 535 19.70 44.78 -16.21
CA ASP A 535 20.28 45.95 -16.85
C ASP A 535 21.75 45.64 -17.16
N LEU A 536 22.04 45.39 -18.43
CA LEU A 536 23.39 45.14 -18.92
C LEU A 536 24.11 46.49 -19.02
N ASN A 537 24.86 46.84 -17.98
CA ASN A 537 26.02 47.72 -18.05
C ASN A 537 26.78 47.59 -16.72
N MET A 538 27.88 46.84 -16.72
CA MET A 538 29.15 47.17 -16.03
C MET A 538 30.13 45.99 -16.12
N ASP A 539 31.18 46.24 -16.90
CA ASP A 539 32.58 45.81 -16.78
C ASP A 539 32.91 44.44 -16.17
N ILE A 540 33.18 43.49 -17.06
CA ILE A 540 34.03 42.32 -16.80
C ILE A 540 35.34 42.53 -17.58
N GLN A 541 36.17 43.42 -17.07
CA GLN A 541 37.59 43.51 -17.40
C GLN A 541 38.35 43.75 -16.11
N GLU A 542 38.52 42.71 -15.30
CA GLU A 542 39.62 42.59 -14.33
C GLU A 542 39.42 41.30 -13.55
N ARG A 543 40.22 40.27 -13.88
CA ARG A 543 40.75 39.20 -13.01
C ARG A 543 41.15 37.99 -13.85
N GLN A 544 42.26 38.15 -14.56
CA GLN A 544 43.15 37.02 -14.83
C GLN A 544 44.46 37.29 -14.08
N PRO A 545 45.06 36.27 -13.44
CA PRO A 545 46.50 36.22 -13.27
C PRO A 545 47.13 35.45 -14.43
N LEU A 546 48.15 36.08 -15.01
CA LEU A 546 49.14 35.54 -15.95
C LEU A 546 50.24 34.79 -15.17
N LEU A 547 50.87 33.80 -15.84
CA LEU A 547 52.04 32.98 -15.44
C LEU A 547 51.69 31.81 -14.48
N ASN A 548 52.15 30.57 -14.65
CA ASN A 548 53.41 30.10 -15.23
C ASN A 548 53.34 28.63 -15.71
N SER A 549 54.39 28.25 -16.42
CA SER A 549 54.62 27.07 -17.24
C SER A 549 55.12 25.80 -16.52
N SER A 550 54.98 24.68 -17.24
CA SER A 550 55.92 23.56 -17.40
C SER A 550 55.93 22.36 -16.44
N THR A 551 56.27 21.21 -17.06
CA THR A 551 56.87 19.97 -16.53
C THR A 551 55.97 18.86 -15.95
N HIS A 552 55.89 17.74 -16.71
CA HIS A 552 55.88 16.38 -16.15
C HIS A 552 57.29 16.05 -15.61
N PRO A 553 57.42 15.21 -14.57
CA PRO A 553 57.72 13.79 -14.82
C PRO A 553 57.12 12.78 -13.83
N ASN A 554 57.19 11.51 -14.26
CA ASN A 554 56.86 10.23 -13.61
C ASN A 554 57.16 10.11 -12.09
N ILE A 555 56.45 9.20 -11.39
CA ILE A 555 57.02 8.03 -10.65
C ILE A 555 55.98 7.31 -9.73
N LEU A 556 55.88 5.99 -9.96
CA LEU A 556 55.69 4.82 -9.07
C LEU A 556 54.43 4.62 -8.17
N SER A 557 53.68 3.59 -8.58
CA SER A 557 53.28 2.38 -7.80
C SER A 557 53.13 2.45 -6.28
N HIS A 558 51.93 2.15 -5.79
CA HIS A 558 51.73 1.07 -4.81
C HIS A 558 50.32 0.49 -4.89
N SER A 559 50.30 -0.84 -4.84
CA SER A 559 49.19 -1.78 -4.92
C SER A 559 48.41 -1.89 -3.60
N SER A 560 47.08 -1.95 -3.69
CA SER A 560 46.22 -2.88 -2.92
C SER A 560 44.75 -2.62 -3.24
N GLN A 561 44.19 -3.31 -4.24
CA GLN A 561 42.75 -3.52 -4.36
C GLN A 561 42.48 -5.02 -4.38
N GLN A 562 41.76 -5.47 -3.35
CA GLN A 562 41.06 -6.75 -3.35
C GLN A 562 39.91 -6.64 -4.37
N GLU A 563 39.97 -7.43 -5.43
CA GLU A 563 38.83 -7.68 -6.32
C GLU A 563 37.78 -8.55 -5.61
N PRO A 564 36.48 -8.25 -5.74
CA PRO A 564 35.44 -9.24 -5.54
C PRO A 564 35.31 -10.09 -6.82
N LEU A 565 35.37 -11.41 -6.66
CA LEU A 565 35.11 -12.40 -7.70
C LEU A 565 33.75 -12.16 -8.40
N ASN A 566 33.78 -11.72 -9.65
CA ASN A 566 32.65 -11.76 -10.57
C ASN A 566 32.55 -13.17 -11.16
N LEU A 567 31.57 -13.95 -10.72
CA LEU A 567 31.15 -15.19 -11.39
C LEU A 567 30.27 -14.82 -12.58
N SER A 568 30.69 -15.17 -13.79
CA SER A 568 29.91 -15.00 -15.02
C SER A 568 28.79 -16.05 -15.09
N SER A 569 27.75 -15.75 -15.87
CA SER A 569 26.58 -16.61 -16.08
C SER A 569 26.87 -17.96 -16.76
N ASP A 570 28.12 -18.22 -17.12
CA ASP A 570 28.54 -19.40 -17.88
C ASP A 570 29.10 -20.52 -16.99
N ASP A 571 29.23 -20.31 -15.67
CA ASP A 571 29.69 -21.32 -14.70
C ASP A 571 28.59 -22.29 -14.23
N PHE A 572 27.40 -22.25 -14.81
CA PHE A 572 26.33 -23.21 -14.49
C PHE A 572 26.49 -24.48 -15.34
N PRO A 573 26.47 -25.68 -14.74
CA PRO A 573 26.51 -26.93 -15.51
C PRO A 573 25.33 -26.97 -16.50
N ALA A 574 25.59 -27.51 -17.69
CA ALA A 574 24.66 -27.56 -18.82
C ALA A 574 23.23 -27.89 -18.39
N PRO A 575 22.22 -27.14 -18.85
CA PRO A 575 20.84 -27.36 -18.46
C PRO A 575 20.41 -28.76 -18.90
N TYR A 576 19.91 -29.55 -17.94
CA TYR A 576 19.14 -30.75 -18.21
C TYR A 576 18.05 -30.43 -19.25
N VAL A 577 17.99 -31.22 -20.31
CA VAL A 577 17.07 -31.07 -21.45
C VAL A 577 15.63 -30.88 -20.94
N ASP A 578 14.98 -29.81 -21.40
CA ASP A 578 13.57 -29.51 -21.14
C ASP A 578 12.67 -30.64 -21.69
N THR A 579 12.40 -31.62 -20.83
CA THR A 579 11.40 -32.67 -21.10
C THR A 579 9.98 -32.15 -20.88
N LEU A 580 9.80 -31.04 -20.15
CA LEU A 580 8.49 -30.43 -19.92
C LEU A 580 8.11 -29.43 -21.04
N PRO A 581 6.95 -29.61 -21.70
CA PRO A 581 6.43 -28.62 -22.64
C PRO A 581 5.98 -27.34 -21.93
N GLY A 582 6.48 -26.19 -22.37
CA GLY A 582 6.02 -24.87 -21.93
C GLY A 582 6.38 -23.80 -22.95
N THR A 583 5.51 -22.81 -23.12
CA THR A 583 5.78 -21.60 -23.90
C THR A 583 6.89 -20.77 -23.23
N PRO A 584 7.65 -19.95 -23.98
CA PRO A 584 8.62 -19.04 -23.37
C PRO A 584 7.88 -18.03 -22.49
N TYR A 585 7.89 -18.25 -21.17
CA TYR A 585 7.19 -17.39 -20.22
C TYR A 585 7.83 -16.00 -20.21
N ARG A 586 7.00 -14.97 -20.44
CA ARG A 586 7.42 -13.58 -20.26
C ARG A 586 7.57 -13.31 -18.77
N LYS A 587 8.79 -12.95 -18.34
CA LYS A 587 9.06 -12.48 -16.97
C LYS A 587 8.16 -11.28 -16.65
N SER A 588 7.16 -11.49 -15.81
CA SER A 588 6.10 -10.51 -15.52
C SER A 588 6.05 -10.10 -14.05
N ILE A 589 6.56 -10.95 -13.15
CA ILE A 589 6.47 -10.75 -11.70
C ILE A 589 7.73 -10.03 -11.20
N ASN A 590 7.53 -8.82 -10.65
CA ASN A 590 8.55 -8.02 -9.99
C ASN A 590 8.47 -8.17 -8.45
N TRP A 591 9.41 -7.55 -7.72
CA TRP A 591 9.51 -7.70 -6.26
C TRP A 591 8.22 -7.36 -5.51
N SER A 592 7.54 -6.25 -5.86
CA SER A 592 6.31 -5.84 -5.19
C SER A 592 5.15 -6.80 -5.49
N SER A 593 5.05 -7.29 -6.73
CA SER A 593 4.05 -8.28 -7.10
C SER A 593 4.30 -9.62 -6.39
N ALA A 594 5.55 -10.04 -6.28
CA ALA A 594 5.94 -11.23 -5.52
C ALA A 594 5.64 -11.07 -4.02
N TYR A 595 5.91 -9.91 -3.44
CA TYR A 595 5.59 -9.62 -2.04
C TYR A 595 4.09 -9.66 -1.78
N ILE A 596 3.28 -8.99 -2.60
CA ILE A 596 1.82 -9.04 -2.48
C ILE A 596 1.31 -10.47 -2.67
N LEU A 597 1.85 -11.23 -3.63
CA LEU A 597 1.48 -12.62 -3.87
C LEU A 597 1.72 -13.51 -2.65
N VAL A 598 2.84 -13.34 -1.95
CA VAL A 598 3.13 -14.09 -0.72
C VAL A 598 2.25 -13.59 0.43
N VAL A 599 2.23 -12.28 0.69
CA VAL A 599 1.57 -11.69 1.86
C VAL A 599 0.05 -11.82 1.81
N SER A 600 -0.57 -11.67 0.63
CA SER A 600 -2.03 -11.76 0.48
C SER A 600 -2.61 -13.17 0.67
N GLN A 601 -1.75 -14.20 0.53
CA GLN A 601 -2.10 -15.58 0.82
C GLN A 601 -1.81 -15.94 2.28
N VAL A 602 -0.67 -15.49 2.82
CA VAL A 602 -0.33 -15.69 4.24
C VAL A 602 -1.38 -15.04 5.12
N ILE A 603 -1.71 -13.78 4.86
CA ILE A 603 -2.73 -13.01 5.58
C ILE A 603 -4.12 -13.42 5.07
N GLY A 604 -4.56 -14.59 5.51
CA GLY A 604 -5.86 -15.19 5.20
C GLY A 604 -6.79 -15.23 6.42
N SER A 605 -7.72 -16.19 6.41
CA SER A 605 -8.65 -16.43 7.53
C SER A 605 -7.98 -16.97 8.80
N GLY A 606 -6.77 -17.51 8.69
CA GLY A 606 -6.07 -18.19 9.79
C GLY A 606 -5.98 -17.36 11.07
N ILE A 607 -5.54 -16.09 10.99
CA ILE A 607 -5.41 -15.22 12.17
C ILE A 607 -6.74 -14.77 12.79
N PHE A 608 -7.83 -14.83 12.01
CA PHE A 608 -9.16 -14.46 12.49
C PHE A 608 -9.85 -15.64 13.16
N ALA A 609 -9.54 -16.88 12.72
CA ALA A 609 -10.25 -18.09 13.13
C ALA A 609 -9.46 -18.98 14.11
N THR A 610 -8.17 -19.20 13.88
CA THR A 610 -7.38 -20.16 14.68
C THR A 610 -7.10 -19.77 16.13
N PRO A 611 -6.97 -18.49 16.53
CA PRO A 611 -6.57 -18.14 17.89
C PRO A 611 -7.48 -18.70 18.98
N GLY A 612 -8.80 -18.68 18.80
CA GLY A 612 -9.74 -19.24 19.79
C GLY A 612 -9.51 -20.73 20.03
N SER A 613 -9.29 -21.49 18.96
CA SER A 613 -8.99 -22.93 19.03
C SER A 613 -7.59 -23.24 19.58
N ILE A 614 -6.59 -22.38 19.33
CA ILE A 614 -5.24 -22.50 19.90
C ILE A 614 -5.31 -22.26 21.42
N VAL A 615 -6.03 -21.21 21.86
CA VAL A 615 -6.25 -20.92 23.28
C VAL A 615 -6.97 -22.07 23.97
N ARG A 616 -7.98 -22.65 23.33
CA ARG A 616 -8.67 -23.85 23.85
C ARG A 616 -7.72 -25.03 24.04
N SER A 617 -6.76 -25.20 23.13
CA SER A 617 -5.78 -26.30 23.19
C SER A 617 -4.67 -26.05 24.22
N ALA A 618 -4.19 -24.81 24.33
CA ALA A 618 -3.11 -24.40 25.23
C ALA A 618 -3.59 -24.12 26.67
N GLY A 619 -4.85 -23.74 26.87
CA GLY A 619 -5.46 -23.52 28.17
C GLY A 619 -5.14 -22.17 28.83
N SER A 620 -3.97 -21.58 28.57
CA SER A 620 -3.52 -20.32 29.17
C SER A 620 -3.03 -19.26 28.16
N ILE A 621 -2.92 -18.02 28.62
CA ILE A 621 -2.41 -16.88 27.84
C ILE A 621 -0.93 -17.08 27.48
N GLY A 622 -0.10 -17.38 28.49
CA GLY A 622 1.35 -17.53 28.35
C GLY A 622 1.73 -18.65 27.38
N LEU A 623 1.12 -19.83 27.53
CA LEU A 623 1.38 -20.96 26.62
C LEU A 623 0.90 -20.67 25.19
N THR A 624 -0.23 -19.97 25.02
CA THR A 624 -0.71 -19.58 23.68
C THR A 624 0.27 -18.63 22.98
N LEU A 625 0.73 -17.59 23.67
CA LEU A 625 1.70 -16.64 23.10
C LEU A 625 3.03 -17.32 22.78
N LEU A 626 3.46 -18.27 23.64
CA LEU A 626 4.64 -19.09 23.39
C LEU A 626 4.47 -19.97 22.15
N VAL A 627 3.31 -20.61 21.98
CA VAL A 627 3.00 -21.44 20.79
C VAL A 627 3.04 -20.62 19.50
N TRP A 628 2.53 -19.39 19.50
CA TRP A 628 2.64 -18.50 18.34
C TRP A 628 4.09 -18.08 18.05
N LEU A 629 4.86 -17.72 19.07
CA LEU A 629 6.27 -17.35 18.92
C LEU A 629 7.10 -18.52 18.38
N VAL A 630 6.98 -19.68 19.03
CA VAL A 630 7.66 -20.92 18.62
C VAL A 630 7.22 -21.32 17.22
N GLY A 631 5.91 -21.31 16.92
CA GLY A 631 5.39 -21.64 15.59
C GLY A 631 5.89 -20.69 14.50
N THR A 632 6.13 -19.42 14.80
CA THR A 632 6.76 -18.46 13.87
C THR A 632 8.21 -18.86 13.57
N ILE A 633 8.99 -19.21 14.59
CA ILE A 633 10.38 -19.67 14.45
C ILE A 633 10.43 -20.99 13.67
N LEU A 634 9.52 -21.92 13.96
CA LEU A 634 9.43 -23.19 13.25
C LEU A 634 9.02 -23.01 11.77
N SER A 635 8.14 -22.04 11.49
CA SER A 635 7.80 -21.63 10.13
C SER A 635 8.99 -21.00 9.41
N ALA A 636 9.83 -20.22 10.12
CA ALA A 636 11.09 -19.70 9.59
C ALA A 636 12.07 -20.82 9.19
N CYS A 637 12.18 -21.86 10.02
CA CYS A 637 13.04 -23.02 9.71
C CYS A 637 12.55 -23.77 8.47
N GLY A 638 11.23 -23.98 8.35
CA GLY A 638 10.63 -24.56 7.14
C GLY A 638 10.88 -23.69 5.91
N LEU A 639 10.67 -22.38 6.02
CA LEU A 639 10.88 -21.42 4.93
C LEU A 639 12.34 -21.41 4.47
N ALA A 640 13.32 -21.52 5.37
CA ALA A 640 14.73 -21.57 5.02
C ALA A 640 15.07 -22.78 4.12
N VAL A 641 14.48 -23.95 4.38
CA VAL A 641 14.62 -25.14 3.52
C VAL A 641 14.05 -24.85 2.13
N PHE A 642 12.86 -24.26 2.05
CA PHE A 642 12.23 -23.86 0.78
C PHE A 642 13.03 -22.80 0.02
N MET A 643 13.64 -21.85 0.72
CA MET A 643 14.48 -20.82 0.10
C MET A 643 15.75 -21.42 -0.50
N GLU A 644 16.40 -22.38 0.17
CA GLU A 644 17.58 -23.05 -0.39
C GLU A 644 17.22 -23.81 -1.66
N PHE A 645 16.14 -24.60 -1.64
CA PHE A 645 15.66 -25.26 -2.85
C PHE A 645 15.24 -24.27 -3.94
N GLY A 646 14.53 -23.20 -3.61
CA GLY A 646 14.07 -22.20 -4.60
C GLY A 646 15.22 -21.38 -5.22
N CYS A 647 16.28 -21.13 -4.46
CA CYS A 647 17.49 -20.49 -4.99
C CYS A 647 18.39 -21.46 -5.76
N MET A 648 18.39 -22.74 -5.40
CA MET A 648 19.16 -23.80 -6.06
C MET A 648 18.49 -24.26 -7.37
N LEU A 649 17.16 -24.32 -7.39
CA LEU A 649 16.33 -24.76 -8.50
C LEU A 649 15.25 -23.69 -8.79
N PRO A 650 15.60 -22.58 -9.45
CA PRO A 650 14.70 -21.46 -9.70
C PRO A 650 13.71 -21.76 -10.84
N ARG A 651 12.88 -22.80 -10.65
CA ARG A 651 11.86 -23.27 -11.60
C ARG A 651 10.49 -23.23 -10.95
N SER A 652 9.45 -22.90 -11.73
CA SER A 652 8.05 -23.01 -11.29
C SER A 652 7.69 -24.45 -10.93
N GLY A 653 6.85 -24.62 -9.91
CA GLY A 653 6.35 -25.92 -9.44
C GLY A 653 6.70 -26.27 -7.99
N GLY A 654 7.49 -25.46 -7.28
CA GLY A 654 7.69 -25.54 -5.83
C GLY A 654 8.01 -26.93 -5.30
N GLN A 655 7.20 -27.44 -4.36
CA GLN A 655 7.39 -28.73 -3.70
C GLN A 655 7.57 -29.90 -4.68
N LYS A 656 6.84 -29.86 -5.80
CA LYS A 656 6.89 -30.89 -6.83
C LYS A 656 8.29 -31.04 -7.41
N VAL A 657 8.84 -29.95 -7.91
CA VAL A 657 10.16 -29.91 -8.54
C VAL A 657 11.24 -30.37 -7.57
N TYR A 658 11.12 -29.99 -6.30
CA TYR A 658 12.13 -30.32 -5.28
C TYR A 658 12.15 -31.83 -4.98
N LEU A 659 10.98 -32.45 -4.86
CA LEU A 659 10.88 -33.88 -4.61
C LEU A 659 11.26 -34.73 -5.83
N GLU A 660 10.88 -34.33 -7.05
CA GLU A 660 11.28 -35.01 -8.29
C GLU A 660 12.80 -34.99 -8.50
N TYR A 661 13.43 -33.85 -8.24
CA TYR A 661 14.89 -33.72 -8.35
C TYR A 661 15.64 -34.55 -7.28
N THR A 662 15.08 -34.60 -6.06
CA THR A 662 15.74 -35.29 -4.94
C THR A 662 15.56 -36.80 -5.00
N TYR A 663 14.35 -37.26 -5.34
CA TYR A 663 13.97 -38.67 -5.36
C TYR A 663 13.59 -39.13 -6.79
N PRO A 664 14.58 -39.29 -7.69
CA PRO A 664 14.33 -39.69 -9.08
C PRO A 664 13.91 -41.16 -9.23
N ARG A 665 14.05 -41.98 -8.18
CA ARG A 665 13.68 -43.41 -8.16
C ARG A 665 12.79 -43.70 -6.94
N PRO A 666 11.75 -44.54 -7.08
CA PRO A 666 11.23 -45.14 -8.31
C PRO A 666 10.63 -44.11 -9.29
N ARG A 667 10.72 -44.38 -10.61
CA ARG A 667 10.22 -43.46 -11.65
C ARG A 667 8.73 -43.16 -11.42
N PHE A 668 8.34 -41.90 -11.54
CA PHE A 668 6.97 -41.38 -11.35
C PHE A 668 6.36 -41.43 -9.93
N LEU A 669 7.03 -42.02 -8.93
CA LEU A 669 6.46 -42.13 -7.57
C LEU A 669 6.28 -40.76 -6.91
N ALA A 670 7.32 -39.91 -6.92
CA ALA A 670 7.26 -38.58 -6.32
C ALA A 670 6.14 -37.73 -6.95
N SER A 671 6.05 -37.73 -8.28
CA SER A 671 5.01 -37.02 -9.04
C SER A 671 3.61 -37.56 -8.74
N SER A 672 3.46 -38.88 -8.58
CA SER A 672 2.17 -39.53 -8.28
C SER A 672 1.70 -39.20 -6.85
N LEU A 673 2.60 -39.20 -5.88
CA LEU A 673 2.28 -38.84 -4.49
C LEU A 673 1.88 -37.38 -4.35
N ILE A 674 2.57 -36.48 -5.04
CA ILE A 674 2.24 -35.05 -5.03
C ILE A 674 0.95 -34.81 -5.80
N THR A 675 0.69 -35.56 -6.88
CA THR A 675 -0.61 -35.52 -7.57
C THR A 675 -1.74 -35.94 -6.64
N ALA A 676 -1.59 -37.05 -5.91
CA ALA A 676 -2.57 -37.50 -4.94
C ALA A 676 -2.79 -36.45 -3.83
N GLN A 677 -1.71 -35.84 -3.33
CA GLN A 677 -1.79 -34.77 -2.34
C GLN A 677 -2.55 -33.54 -2.88
N VAL A 678 -2.17 -33.01 -4.04
CA VAL A 678 -2.77 -31.79 -4.59
C VAL A 678 -4.25 -32.02 -4.93
N VAL A 679 -4.59 -33.19 -5.49
CA VAL A 679 -5.98 -33.49 -5.87
C VAL A 679 -6.85 -33.77 -4.64
N LEU A 680 -6.38 -34.59 -3.69
CA LEU A 680 -7.22 -35.04 -2.57
C LEU A 680 -7.19 -34.10 -1.37
N LEU A 681 -6.09 -33.36 -1.16
CA LEU A 681 -5.87 -32.49 -0.01
C LEU A 681 -5.71 -31.01 -0.36
N GLY A 682 -5.57 -30.67 -1.65
CA GLY A 682 -5.55 -29.28 -2.11
C GLY A 682 -6.95 -28.69 -2.22
N PHE A 683 -7.75 -28.70 -1.15
CA PHE A 683 -9.09 -28.11 -1.15
C PHE A 683 -9.13 -26.73 -0.49
N THR A 684 -10.21 -25.96 -0.74
CA THR A 684 -10.40 -24.60 -0.18
C THR A 684 -11.53 -24.50 0.85
N ALA A 685 -11.89 -25.63 1.47
CA ALA A 685 -13.04 -25.76 2.37
C ALA A 685 -12.96 -24.84 3.60
N SER A 686 -11.80 -24.75 4.25
CA SER A 686 -11.58 -23.97 5.47
C SER A 686 -12.03 -22.51 5.35
N ASN A 687 -11.62 -21.81 4.29
CA ASN A 687 -12.00 -20.41 4.08
C ASN A 687 -13.50 -20.23 3.73
N CYS A 688 -14.13 -21.23 3.09
CA CYS A 688 -15.56 -21.20 2.81
C CYS A 688 -16.39 -21.30 4.10
N ILE A 689 -15.92 -22.10 5.07
CA ILE A 689 -16.55 -22.20 6.41
C ILE A 689 -16.44 -20.87 7.16
N ILE A 690 -15.27 -20.22 7.12
CA ILE A 690 -15.08 -18.92 7.80
C ILE A 690 -15.98 -17.85 7.19
N PHE A 691 -16.08 -17.77 5.86
CA PHE A 691 -17.04 -16.87 5.21
C PHE A 691 -18.45 -17.09 5.76
N SER A 692 -18.91 -18.35 5.77
CA SER A 692 -20.24 -18.72 6.27
C SER A 692 -20.45 -18.33 7.73
N LYS A 693 -19.52 -18.68 8.64
CA LYS A 693 -19.59 -18.37 10.08
C LYS A 693 -19.65 -16.86 10.34
N TYR A 694 -18.76 -16.09 9.72
CA TYR A 694 -18.69 -14.65 9.93
C TYR A 694 -19.89 -13.91 9.30
N THR A 695 -20.40 -14.37 8.16
CA THR A 695 -21.61 -13.79 7.55
C THR A 695 -22.82 -13.98 8.45
N TYR A 696 -23.07 -15.20 8.96
CA TYR A 696 -24.21 -15.43 9.84
C TYR A 696 -24.09 -14.69 11.19
N PHE A 697 -22.87 -14.63 11.76
CA PHE A 697 -22.62 -13.84 12.96
C PHE A 697 -22.96 -12.36 12.77
N ALA A 698 -22.52 -11.77 11.64
CA ALA A 698 -22.81 -10.38 11.33
C ALA A 698 -24.29 -10.08 11.12
N LEU A 699 -25.03 -11.06 10.57
CA LEU A 699 -26.47 -10.95 10.36
C LEU A 699 -27.28 -11.22 11.64
N GLY A 700 -26.65 -11.69 12.72
CA GLY A 700 -27.32 -12.04 13.97
C GLY A 700 -28.28 -13.23 13.83
N ILE A 701 -28.03 -14.10 12.86
CA ILE A 701 -28.83 -15.30 12.60
C ILE A 701 -28.09 -16.49 13.21
N GLU A 702 -28.78 -17.36 13.92
CA GLU A 702 -28.25 -18.67 14.35
C GLU A 702 -28.59 -19.71 13.28
N PRO A 703 -27.65 -20.05 12.38
CA PRO A 703 -27.93 -20.96 11.28
C PRO A 703 -27.92 -22.41 11.74
N THR A 704 -28.75 -23.21 11.09
CA THR A 704 -28.60 -24.67 11.10
C THR A 704 -27.30 -25.09 10.41
N GLU A 705 -26.79 -26.27 10.73
CA GLU A 705 -25.58 -26.83 10.10
C GLU A 705 -25.69 -26.90 8.57
N ILE A 706 -26.87 -27.27 8.05
CA ILE A 706 -27.14 -27.34 6.61
C ILE A 706 -27.01 -25.93 6.00
N GLN A 707 -27.55 -24.89 6.66
CA GLN A 707 -27.40 -23.51 6.19
C GLN A 707 -25.94 -23.08 6.13
N HIS A 708 -25.12 -23.43 7.13
CA HIS A 708 -23.69 -23.17 7.11
C HIS A 708 -22.99 -23.82 5.90
N LYS A 709 -23.29 -25.10 5.64
CA LYS A 709 -22.71 -25.88 4.54
C LYS A 709 -23.17 -25.37 3.17
N VAL A 710 -24.46 -25.08 3.02
CA VAL A 710 -25.04 -24.56 1.77
C VAL A 710 -24.42 -23.21 1.41
N LEU A 711 -24.26 -22.30 2.38
CA LEU A 711 -23.63 -21.00 2.10
C LEU A 711 -22.15 -21.15 1.72
N ALA A 712 -21.41 -22.05 2.38
CA ALA A 712 -20.01 -22.33 2.08
C ALA A 712 -19.83 -22.95 0.67
N VAL A 713 -20.64 -23.95 0.32
CA VAL A 713 -20.65 -24.57 -1.01
C VAL A 713 -21.12 -23.58 -2.08
N GLY A 714 -22.11 -22.74 -1.76
CA GLY A 714 -22.59 -21.68 -2.63
C GLY A 714 -21.49 -20.69 -3.00
N LEU A 715 -20.68 -20.26 -2.03
CA LEU A 715 -19.50 -19.42 -2.28
C LEU A 715 -18.50 -20.11 -3.22
N LEU A 716 -18.12 -21.35 -2.92
CA LEU A 716 -17.16 -22.12 -3.73
C LEU A 716 -17.67 -22.27 -5.17
N THR A 717 -18.95 -22.56 -5.34
CA THR A 717 -19.61 -22.70 -6.66
C THR A 717 -19.56 -21.38 -7.43
N ALA A 718 -19.94 -20.26 -6.79
CA ALA A 718 -19.91 -18.94 -7.41
C ALA A 718 -18.50 -18.55 -7.87
N ILE A 719 -17.49 -18.78 -7.03
CA ILE A 719 -16.09 -18.50 -7.36
C ILE A 719 -15.59 -19.37 -8.52
N THR A 720 -15.95 -20.65 -8.53
CA THR A 720 -15.59 -21.59 -9.60
C THR A 720 -16.19 -21.14 -10.93
N ILE A 721 -17.45 -20.69 -10.93
CA ILE A 721 -18.11 -20.12 -12.12
C ILE A 721 -17.42 -18.82 -12.57
N VAL A 722 -17.08 -17.92 -11.64
CA VAL A 722 -16.41 -16.66 -11.97
C VAL A 722 -15.05 -16.90 -12.62
N HIS A 723 -14.21 -17.78 -12.05
CA HIS A 723 -12.91 -18.10 -12.67
C HIS A 723 -13.04 -18.97 -13.93
N GLY A 724 -14.08 -19.80 -14.03
CA GLY A 724 -14.35 -20.64 -15.18
C GLY A 724 -14.86 -19.86 -16.39
N CYS A 725 -15.78 -18.93 -16.20
CA CYS A 725 -16.45 -18.19 -17.29
C CYS A 725 -15.91 -16.76 -17.48
N PHE A 726 -15.44 -16.09 -16.42
CA PHE A 726 -15.10 -14.66 -16.40
C PHE A 726 -13.72 -14.39 -15.79
N LEU A 727 -12.69 -15.09 -16.27
CA LEU A 727 -11.33 -15.08 -15.70
C LEU A 727 -10.77 -13.68 -15.41
N LYS A 728 -10.88 -12.75 -16.37
CA LYS A 728 -10.37 -11.37 -16.22
C LYS A 728 -11.07 -10.64 -15.07
N THR A 729 -12.39 -10.78 -14.96
CA THR A 729 -13.19 -10.21 -13.88
C THR A 729 -12.82 -10.84 -12.55
N GLY A 730 -12.65 -12.17 -12.48
CA GLY A 730 -12.20 -12.87 -11.28
C GLY A 730 -10.84 -12.37 -10.79
N ILE A 731 -9.87 -12.17 -11.70
CA ILE A 731 -8.54 -11.63 -11.37
C ILE A 731 -8.64 -10.18 -10.88
N PHE A 732 -9.49 -9.35 -11.48
CA PHE A 732 -9.71 -7.98 -11.01
C PHE A 732 -10.30 -7.96 -9.60
N VAL A 733 -11.38 -8.73 -9.36
CA VAL A 733 -12.07 -8.79 -8.05
C VAL A 733 -11.13 -9.30 -6.96
N GLN A 734 -10.40 -10.41 -7.19
CA GLN A 734 -9.47 -10.93 -6.17
C GLN A 734 -8.37 -9.91 -5.82
N ASN A 735 -7.90 -9.12 -6.80
CA ASN A 735 -6.87 -8.10 -6.55
C ASN A 735 -7.42 -6.96 -5.67
N VAL A 736 -8.65 -6.53 -5.90
CA VAL A 736 -9.34 -5.54 -5.04
C VAL A 736 -9.51 -6.10 -3.63
N LEU A 737 -9.99 -7.34 -3.51
CA LEU A 737 -10.17 -7.99 -2.21
C LEU A 737 -8.84 -8.18 -1.47
N GLY A 738 -7.74 -8.43 -2.18
CA GLY A 738 -6.39 -8.51 -1.62
C GLY A 738 -5.99 -7.26 -0.83
N TRP A 739 -6.30 -6.07 -1.34
CA TRP A 739 -6.06 -4.81 -0.63
C TRP A 739 -6.93 -4.65 0.62
N VAL A 740 -8.18 -5.10 0.56
CA VAL A 740 -9.08 -5.12 1.73
C VAL A 740 -8.50 -5.98 2.85
N LYS A 741 -7.88 -7.12 2.54
CA LYS A 741 -7.23 -7.99 3.55
C LYS A 741 -6.09 -7.28 4.28
N ILE A 742 -5.21 -6.62 3.51
CA ILE A 742 -4.07 -5.86 4.05
C ILE A 742 -4.57 -4.74 4.96
N PHE A 743 -5.64 -4.05 4.58
CA PHE A 743 -6.27 -3.04 5.42
C PHE A 743 -6.81 -3.63 6.73
N LEU A 744 -7.53 -4.76 6.70
CA LEU A 744 -8.13 -5.35 7.90
C LEU A 744 -7.10 -5.78 8.94
N ILE A 745 -6.00 -6.42 8.51
CA ILE A 745 -4.96 -6.81 9.46
C ILE A 745 -4.19 -5.60 10.00
N ALA A 746 -4.01 -4.55 9.18
CA ALA A 746 -3.39 -3.31 9.64
C ALA A 746 -4.30 -2.63 10.66
N ALA A 747 -5.61 -2.57 10.41
CA ALA A 747 -6.60 -2.04 11.36
C ALA A 747 -6.58 -2.83 12.67
N MET A 748 -6.57 -4.17 12.64
CA MET A 748 -6.44 -5.00 13.84
C MET A 748 -5.14 -4.74 14.61
N SER A 749 -4.02 -4.68 13.91
CA SER A 749 -2.71 -4.51 14.54
C SER A 749 -2.58 -3.12 15.15
N LEU A 750 -3.13 -2.11 14.48
CA LEU A 750 -3.24 -0.76 15.01
C LEU A 750 -4.20 -0.68 16.19
N THR A 751 -5.28 -1.48 16.24
CA THR A 751 -6.12 -1.58 17.45
C THR A 751 -5.38 -2.22 18.62
N GLY A 752 -4.54 -3.24 18.38
CA GLY A 752 -3.71 -3.82 19.43
C GLY A 752 -2.68 -2.83 19.99
N VAL A 753 -1.99 -2.10 19.11
CA VAL A 753 -1.10 -0.99 19.50
C VAL A 753 -1.88 0.10 20.21
N TRP A 754 -3.06 0.48 19.72
CA TRP A 754 -3.92 1.48 20.35
C TRP A 754 -4.32 1.07 21.78
N VAL A 755 -4.78 -0.17 21.99
CA VAL A 755 -5.16 -0.68 23.31
C VAL A 755 -3.95 -0.70 24.27
N VAL A 756 -2.78 -1.13 23.79
CA VAL A 756 -1.53 -1.16 24.59
C VAL A 756 -1.05 0.25 24.95
N PHE A 757 -1.10 1.21 24.02
CA PHE A 757 -0.55 2.56 24.22
C PHE A 757 -1.51 3.52 24.93
N LEU A 758 -2.83 3.35 24.79
CA LEU A 758 -3.81 4.28 25.37
C LEU A 758 -4.49 3.79 26.64
N GLY A 759 -4.22 2.56 27.11
CA GLY A 759 -4.63 2.07 28.44
C GLY A 759 -6.03 2.55 28.83
N LEU A 760 -7.05 2.18 28.05
CA LEU A 760 -8.40 2.69 28.27
C LEU A 760 -9.00 2.07 29.54
N TYR A 761 -8.83 2.80 30.63
CA TYR A 761 -9.87 2.99 31.64
C TYR A 761 -11.10 3.59 30.94
N GLY A 762 -12.07 2.75 30.62
CA GLY A 762 -13.38 3.18 30.15
C GLY A 762 -14.25 3.58 31.34
N ASP A 763 -14.39 4.88 31.55
CA ASP A 763 -15.41 5.47 32.40
C ASP A 763 -16.74 5.42 31.63
N THR A 764 -17.44 4.30 31.76
CA THR A 764 -18.84 4.14 31.37
C THR A 764 -19.57 3.60 32.58
N ASP A 765 -20.45 4.42 33.16
CA ASP A 765 -21.29 4.16 34.35
C ASP A 765 -22.24 2.95 34.25
N ASN A 766 -21.98 1.96 33.39
CA ASN A 766 -22.64 0.65 33.41
C ASN A 766 -21.76 -0.50 32.89
N ILE A 767 -20.46 -0.28 32.75
CA ILE A 767 -19.50 -1.37 32.61
C ILE A 767 -18.65 -1.26 33.87
N SER A 768 -18.96 -2.12 34.85
CA SER A 768 -18.05 -2.35 35.97
C SER A 768 -16.64 -2.47 35.39
N PRO A 769 -15.61 -1.81 35.97
CA PRO A 769 -14.24 -2.09 35.54
C PRO A 769 -14.12 -3.61 35.56
N VAL A 770 -13.72 -4.23 34.45
CA VAL A 770 -13.49 -5.67 34.46
C VAL A 770 -12.28 -5.86 35.37
N SER A 771 -12.55 -5.97 36.66
CA SER A 771 -11.65 -6.07 37.80
C SER A 771 -10.80 -7.34 37.73
N GLY A 772 -10.90 -8.10 36.64
CA GLY A 772 -10.08 -9.27 36.31
C GLY A 772 -9.00 -9.04 35.25
N VAL A 773 -9.07 -8.05 34.35
CA VAL A 773 -8.09 -7.98 33.24
C VAL A 773 -6.71 -7.53 33.71
N ALA A 774 -6.62 -6.58 34.65
CA ALA A 774 -5.33 -6.12 35.18
C ALA A 774 -4.64 -7.15 36.10
N SER A 775 -5.39 -8.03 36.78
CA SER A 775 -4.85 -9.14 37.58
C SER A 775 -4.45 -10.38 36.73
N SER A 776 -4.87 -10.44 35.47
CA SER A 776 -4.57 -11.55 34.53
C SER A 776 -3.16 -11.53 33.92
N TRP A 777 -2.35 -10.51 34.20
CA TRP A 777 -1.00 -10.31 33.61
C TRP A 777 0.14 -10.51 34.61
N SER A 778 -0.13 -11.11 35.78
CA SER A 778 0.94 -11.57 36.66
C SER A 778 1.64 -12.79 36.03
N TRP A 779 2.93 -12.99 36.32
CA TRP A 779 3.66 -14.14 35.78
C TRP A 779 2.93 -15.46 36.06
N GLU A 780 2.42 -15.65 37.28
CA GLU A 780 1.71 -16.88 37.67
C GLU A 780 0.37 -17.04 36.92
N SER A 781 -0.43 -15.97 36.81
CA SER A 781 -1.74 -16.03 36.13
C SER A 781 -1.64 -16.23 34.62
N MET A 782 -0.52 -15.87 33.98
CA MET A 782 -0.30 -16.16 32.55
C MET A 782 -0.14 -17.67 32.27
N TRP A 783 0.40 -18.44 33.22
CA TRP A 783 0.66 -19.86 33.05
C TRP A 783 -0.42 -20.75 33.68
N GLU A 784 -1.35 -20.18 34.45
CA GLU A 784 -2.46 -20.91 35.07
C GLU A 784 -3.33 -21.65 34.03
N GLY A 785 -3.62 -22.93 34.29
CA GLY A 785 -4.40 -23.77 33.38
C GLY A 785 -3.67 -24.19 32.09
N SER A 786 -2.34 -24.01 32.01
CA SER A 786 -1.52 -24.45 30.87
C SER A 786 -1.64 -25.94 30.60
N ASN A 787 -1.98 -26.30 29.37
CA ASN A 787 -2.07 -27.69 28.93
C ASN A 787 -0.86 -28.08 28.08
N TRP A 788 0.05 -28.85 28.67
CA TRP A 788 1.27 -29.35 28.04
C TRP A 788 1.12 -30.69 27.31
N SER A 789 -0.12 -31.13 27.05
CA SER A 789 -0.40 -32.35 26.29
C SER A 789 0.20 -32.27 24.90
N TRP A 790 1.01 -33.26 24.55
CA TRP A 790 1.72 -33.32 23.28
C TRP A 790 0.76 -33.36 22.07
N SER A 791 -0.36 -34.07 22.20
CA SER A 791 -1.39 -34.17 21.15
C SER A 791 -2.09 -32.82 20.92
N LEU A 792 -2.50 -32.14 21.99
CA LEU A 792 -3.17 -30.84 21.88
C LEU A 792 -2.23 -29.72 21.40
N LEU A 793 -0.97 -29.73 21.87
CA LEU A 793 0.06 -28.82 21.37
C LEU A 793 0.41 -29.08 19.90
N SER A 794 0.42 -30.34 19.44
CA SER A 794 0.63 -30.64 18.02
C SER A 794 -0.51 -30.09 17.14
N SER A 795 -1.77 -30.22 17.58
CA SER A 795 -2.91 -29.64 16.87
C SER A 795 -2.86 -28.11 16.87
N ALA A 796 -2.45 -27.48 17.97
CA ALA A 796 -2.22 -26.04 18.02
C ALA A 796 -1.12 -25.59 17.03
N LEU A 797 -0.02 -26.35 16.92
CA LEU A 797 1.05 -26.08 15.96
C LEU A 797 0.58 -26.24 14.50
N PHE A 798 -0.27 -27.22 14.18
CA PHE A 798 -0.86 -27.32 12.83
C PHE A 798 -1.66 -26.07 12.46
N LYS A 799 -2.42 -25.53 13.40
CA LYS A 799 -3.19 -24.28 13.21
C LYS A 799 -2.29 -23.05 13.03
N VAL A 800 -1.17 -22.98 13.74
CA VAL A 800 -0.16 -21.94 13.50
C VAL A 800 0.47 -22.10 12.12
N TYR A 801 0.86 -23.31 11.71
CA TYR A 801 1.39 -23.56 10.37
C TYR A 801 0.39 -23.19 9.26
N TYR A 802 -0.88 -23.50 9.46
CA TYR A 802 -1.96 -23.09 8.55
C TYR A 802 -2.02 -21.56 8.43
N SER A 803 -1.87 -20.83 9.53
CA SER A 803 -1.88 -19.36 9.51
C SER A 803 -0.69 -18.76 8.75
N TYR A 804 0.43 -19.49 8.62
CA TYR A 804 1.60 -19.12 7.82
C TYR A 804 1.62 -19.76 6.42
N ALA A 805 0.58 -20.47 6.02
CA ALA A 805 0.51 -21.11 4.72
C ALA A 805 0.58 -20.06 3.60
N GLY A 806 1.47 -20.26 2.63
CA GLY A 806 1.69 -19.33 1.52
C GLY A 806 3.01 -18.56 1.55
N LEU A 807 3.81 -18.66 2.63
CA LEU A 807 5.14 -18.02 2.71
C LEU A 807 6.07 -18.39 1.55
N SER A 808 5.96 -19.62 1.05
CA SER A 808 6.73 -20.14 -0.08
C SER A 808 5.96 -20.09 -1.41
N ASN A 809 4.87 -19.32 -1.52
CA ASN A 809 4.03 -19.36 -2.72
C ASN A 809 4.77 -18.86 -3.97
N VAL A 810 5.71 -17.92 -3.81
CA VAL A 810 6.55 -17.44 -4.93
C VAL A 810 7.34 -18.58 -5.59
N ASN A 811 7.68 -19.64 -4.83
CA ASN A 811 8.38 -20.82 -5.34
C ASN A 811 7.58 -21.59 -6.40
N ASN A 812 6.25 -21.41 -6.44
CA ASN A 812 5.40 -22.05 -7.43
C ASN A 812 5.48 -21.37 -8.81
N VAL A 813 5.92 -20.11 -8.87
CA VAL A 813 5.87 -19.25 -10.07
C VAL A 813 7.24 -18.68 -10.46
N LEU A 814 8.35 -19.29 -10.03
CA LEU A 814 9.70 -18.74 -10.22
C LEU A 814 10.09 -18.52 -11.68
N SER A 815 9.53 -19.28 -12.63
CA SER A 815 9.81 -19.10 -14.06
C SER A 815 9.26 -17.78 -14.63
N GLU A 816 8.28 -17.15 -13.97
CA GLU A 816 7.68 -15.87 -14.37
C GLU A 816 8.32 -14.66 -13.66
N VAL A 817 9.27 -14.91 -12.75
CA VAL A 817 9.90 -13.91 -11.90
C VAL A 817 11.15 -13.33 -12.58
N HIS A 818 11.31 -12.01 -12.51
CA HIS A 818 12.40 -11.34 -13.23
C HIS A 818 13.81 -11.72 -12.72
N ASP A 819 13.97 -11.74 -11.40
CA ASP A 819 15.15 -12.19 -10.63
C ASP A 819 14.70 -13.19 -9.53
N PRO A 820 14.58 -14.49 -9.85
CA PRO A 820 14.01 -15.48 -8.94
C PRO A 820 14.82 -15.62 -7.64
N VAL A 821 16.16 -15.61 -7.74
CA VAL A 821 17.05 -15.83 -6.58
C VAL A 821 17.01 -14.62 -5.64
N GLY A 822 17.16 -13.40 -6.17
CA GLY A 822 17.11 -12.19 -5.34
C GLY A 822 15.74 -11.95 -4.73
N ILE A 823 14.66 -12.26 -5.45
CA ILE A 823 13.29 -12.14 -4.93
C ILE A 823 13.02 -13.16 -3.83
N VAL A 824 13.35 -14.45 -4.00
CA VAL A 824 13.18 -15.45 -2.92
C VAL A 824 13.96 -15.04 -1.66
N LYS A 825 15.20 -14.56 -1.82
CA LYS A 825 16.05 -14.11 -0.71
C LYS A 825 15.51 -12.93 0.08
N THR A 826 14.71 -12.07 -0.54
CA THR A 826 14.25 -10.82 0.08
C THR A 826 12.77 -10.88 0.44
N VAL A 827 11.90 -11.29 -0.47
CA VAL A 827 10.45 -11.31 -0.28
C VAL A 827 10.03 -12.30 0.80
N CYS A 828 10.54 -13.53 0.78
CA CYS A 828 10.11 -14.57 1.71
C CYS A 828 10.41 -14.19 3.18
N PRO A 829 11.64 -13.75 3.55
CA PRO A 829 11.91 -13.27 4.91
C PRO A 829 11.12 -12.02 5.29
N THR A 830 10.97 -11.04 4.37
CA THR A 830 10.19 -9.83 4.67
C THR A 830 8.73 -10.18 4.94
N ALA A 831 8.12 -11.07 4.16
CA ALA A 831 6.75 -11.52 4.38
C ALA A 831 6.57 -12.25 5.73
N LEU A 832 7.54 -13.09 6.12
CA LEU A 832 7.54 -13.76 7.42
C LEU A 832 7.61 -12.76 8.58
N VAL A 833 8.51 -11.77 8.52
CA VAL A 833 8.64 -10.75 9.58
C VAL A 833 7.36 -9.92 9.68
N THR A 834 6.80 -9.50 8.54
CA THR A 834 5.54 -8.75 8.51
C THR A 834 4.39 -9.56 9.13
N ALA A 835 4.15 -10.79 8.66
CA ALA A 835 3.07 -11.63 9.16
C ALA A 835 3.28 -12.02 10.64
N GLY A 836 4.52 -12.36 11.02
CA GLY A 836 4.92 -12.66 12.39
C GLY A 836 4.60 -11.54 13.37
N GLY A 837 5.02 -10.32 13.05
CA GLY A 837 4.75 -9.13 13.87
C GLY A 837 3.25 -8.85 14.00
N LEU A 838 2.51 -8.88 12.88
CA LEU A 838 1.08 -8.60 12.88
C LEU A 838 0.27 -9.66 13.65
N TYR A 839 0.62 -10.95 13.50
CA TYR A 839 -0.08 -12.05 14.20
C TYR A 839 0.18 -12.01 15.70
N PHE A 840 1.41 -11.72 16.11
CA PHE A 840 1.73 -11.55 17.53
C PHE A 840 0.93 -10.39 18.15
N LEU A 841 0.89 -9.23 17.47
CA LEU A 841 0.12 -8.07 17.92
C LEU A 841 -1.39 -8.33 17.93
N ALA A 842 -1.93 -9.07 16.96
CA ALA A 842 -3.34 -9.44 16.94
C ALA A 842 -3.71 -10.35 18.12
N ASN A 843 -2.88 -11.37 18.41
CA ASN A 843 -3.09 -12.24 19.56
C ASN A 843 -3.00 -11.48 20.88
N LEU A 844 -2.05 -10.56 21.01
CA LEU A 844 -1.94 -9.68 22.16
C LEU A 844 -3.22 -8.84 22.35
N SER A 845 -3.78 -8.30 21.26
CA SER A 845 -5.02 -7.53 21.28
C SER A 845 -6.21 -8.36 21.80
N TYR A 846 -6.32 -9.63 21.41
CA TYR A 846 -7.40 -10.50 21.89
C TYR A 846 -7.39 -10.64 23.41
N PHE A 847 -6.22 -10.92 24.01
CA PHE A 847 -6.10 -11.10 25.46
C PHE A 847 -6.27 -9.80 26.27
N LEU A 848 -6.03 -8.65 25.65
CA LEU A 848 -6.22 -7.35 26.32
C LEU A 848 -7.69 -6.90 26.35
N VAL A 849 -8.51 -7.40 25.42
CA VAL A 849 -9.90 -6.93 25.24
C VAL A 849 -10.94 -7.99 25.63
N ILE A 850 -10.63 -9.27 25.45
CA ILE A 850 -11.55 -10.39 25.63
C ILE A 850 -11.07 -11.28 26.79
N PRO A 851 -11.93 -11.59 27.78
CA PRO A 851 -11.66 -12.58 28.82
C PRO A 851 -11.29 -13.95 28.23
N LEU A 852 -10.37 -14.65 28.90
CA LEU A 852 -9.81 -15.92 28.43
C LEU A 852 -10.89 -16.97 28.15
N GLU A 853 -11.88 -17.11 29.02
CA GLU A 853 -12.97 -18.10 28.87
C GLU A 853 -13.87 -17.82 27.65
N GLU A 854 -14.11 -16.54 27.35
CA GLU A 854 -14.86 -16.18 26.14
C GLU A 854 -14.05 -16.47 24.87
N ILE A 855 -12.72 -16.28 24.89
CA ILE A 855 -11.86 -16.67 23.79
C ILE A 855 -11.92 -18.19 23.57
N LYS A 856 -11.83 -19.00 24.64
CA LYS A 856 -11.94 -20.47 24.57
C LYS A 856 -13.27 -20.92 23.96
N ASN A 857 -14.36 -20.21 24.26
CA ASN A 857 -15.71 -20.55 23.80
C ASN A 857 -16.05 -19.97 22.41
N SER A 858 -15.35 -18.93 21.97
CA SER A 858 -15.62 -18.25 20.70
C SER A 858 -15.40 -19.10 19.44
N GLY A 859 -14.64 -20.20 19.53
CA GLY A 859 -14.29 -21.03 18.39
C GLY A 859 -13.51 -20.22 17.35
N GLU A 860 -14.05 -20.15 16.13
CA GLU A 860 -13.47 -19.42 15.01
C GLU A 860 -13.91 -17.96 14.92
N LEU A 861 -14.73 -17.47 15.85
CA LEU A 861 -15.30 -16.12 15.82
C LEU A 861 -14.56 -15.12 16.73
N VAL A 862 -13.36 -15.48 17.23
CA VAL A 862 -12.55 -14.61 18.12
C VAL A 862 -12.31 -13.23 17.51
N GLY A 863 -12.06 -13.14 16.19
CA GLY A 863 -11.92 -11.86 15.50
C GLY A 863 -13.19 -11.02 15.54
N ALA A 864 -14.36 -11.64 15.40
CA ALA A 864 -15.64 -10.93 15.45
C ALA A 864 -15.93 -10.40 16.86
N LEU A 865 -15.64 -11.22 17.88
CA LEU A 865 -15.81 -10.86 19.28
C LEU A 865 -14.91 -9.67 19.69
N LEU A 866 -13.67 -9.63 19.19
CA LEU A 866 -12.78 -8.48 19.38
C LEU A 866 -13.42 -7.19 18.85
N PHE A 867 -13.88 -7.23 17.60
CA PHE A 867 -14.44 -6.05 16.96
C PHE A 867 -15.79 -5.64 17.56
N GLU A 868 -16.66 -6.57 17.92
CA GLU A 868 -17.91 -6.29 18.63
C GLU A 868 -17.65 -5.57 19.95
N ARG A 869 -16.64 -5.98 20.72
CA ARG A 869 -16.27 -5.30 21.96
C ARG A 869 -15.67 -3.91 21.74
N LEU A 870 -14.83 -3.75 20.73
CA LEU A 870 -14.15 -2.47 20.47
C LEU A 870 -15.08 -1.42 19.85
N PHE A 871 -16.01 -1.83 18.97
CA PHE A 871 -16.79 -0.91 18.13
C PHE A 871 -18.32 -1.06 18.30
N GLY A 872 -18.77 -1.91 19.22
CA GLY A 872 -20.17 -2.09 19.60
C GLY A 872 -21.01 -2.90 18.60
N ALA A 873 -22.31 -3.03 18.91
CA ALA A 873 -23.24 -3.92 18.22
C ALA A 873 -23.55 -3.57 16.75
N HIS A 874 -23.24 -2.35 16.30
CA HIS A 874 -23.54 -1.93 14.93
C HIS A 874 -22.33 -2.04 14.00
N VAL A 875 -21.19 -1.42 14.33
CA VAL A 875 -19.99 -1.49 13.48
C VAL A 875 -19.13 -2.70 13.82
N GLY A 876 -18.95 -2.95 15.11
CA GLY A 876 -18.13 -4.06 15.61
C GLY A 876 -18.69 -5.42 15.24
N ARG A 877 -20.01 -5.61 15.44
CA ARG A 877 -20.67 -6.89 15.15
C ARG A 877 -20.97 -7.12 13.66
N ILE A 878 -21.24 -6.05 12.89
CA ILE A 878 -21.71 -6.21 11.49
C ILE A 878 -20.59 -5.95 10.49
N PHE A 879 -20.01 -4.74 10.49
CA PHE A 879 -19.09 -4.30 9.44
C PHE A 879 -17.79 -5.12 9.42
N PHE A 880 -17.09 -5.22 10.55
CA PHE A 880 -15.82 -5.92 10.60
C PHE A 880 -15.94 -7.43 10.36
N PRO A 881 -16.93 -8.13 10.93
CA PRO A 881 -17.16 -9.54 10.61
C PRO A 881 -17.51 -9.79 9.15
N LEU A 882 -18.33 -8.93 8.51
CA LEU A 882 -18.55 -9.02 7.06
C LEU A 882 -17.28 -8.77 6.26
N ALA A 883 -16.43 -7.81 6.68
CA ALA A 883 -15.16 -7.57 6.02
C ALA A 883 -14.20 -8.77 6.14
N ILE A 884 -14.19 -9.46 7.30
CA ILE A 884 -13.46 -10.72 7.48
C ILE A 884 -14.05 -11.83 6.60
N ALA A 885 -15.37 -11.94 6.49
CA ALA A 885 -16.01 -12.89 5.58
C ALA A 885 -15.57 -12.63 4.13
N ILE A 886 -15.65 -11.38 3.66
CA ILE A 886 -15.21 -10.96 2.32
C ILE A 886 -13.72 -11.25 2.11
N SER A 887 -12.89 -11.07 3.13
CA SER A 887 -11.46 -11.45 3.10
C SER A 887 -11.28 -12.97 2.89
N ALA A 888 -12.06 -13.79 3.61
CA ALA A 888 -12.05 -15.24 3.43
C ALA A 888 -12.49 -15.64 2.01
N ALA A 889 -13.53 -15.01 1.47
CA ALA A 889 -13.96 -15.21 0.07
C ALA A 889 -12.87 -14.82 -0.93
N GLY A 890 -12.19 -13.69 -0.73
CA GLY A 890 -11.04 -13.31 -1.56
C GLY A 890 -9.89 -14.32 -1.48
N ASN A 891 -9.70 -14.99 -0.35
CA ASN A 891 -8.72 -16.08 -0.25
C ASN A 891 -9.14 -17.32 -1.04
N VAL A 892 -10.43 -17.69 -1.01
CA VAL A 892 -10.96 -18.79 -1.82
C VAL A 892 -10.72 -18.51 -3.31
N MET A 893 -10.91 -17.28 -3.80
CA MET A 893 -10.63 -16.90 -5.19
C MET A 893 -9.17 -17.15 -5.57
N VAL A 894 -8.23 -16.60 -4.79
CA VAL A 894 -6.78 -16.71 -5.05
C VAL A 894 -6.32 -18.17 -5.05
N VAL A 895 -6.71 -18.94 -4.04
CA VAL A 895 -6.27 -20.34 -3.90
C VAL A 895 -6.91 -21.22 -4.98
N THR A 896 -8.20 -21.03 -5.29
CA THR A 896 -8.89 -21.78 -6.34
C THR A 896 -8.26 -21.51 -7.71
N PHE A 897 -7.90 -20.25 -8.00
CA PHE A 897 -7.19 -19.89 -9.23
C PHE A 897 -5.82 -20.58 -9.33
N GLY A 898 -5.03 -20.56 -8.24
CA GLY A 898 -3.70 -21.18 -8.20
C GLY A 898 -3.76 -22.70 -8.36
N LEU A 899 -4.60 -23.38 -7.58
CA LEU A 899 -4.72 -24.83 -7.60
C LEU A 899 -5.34 -25.37 -8.89
N ALA A 900 -6.26 -24.62 -9.51
CA ALA A 900 -6.78 -24.99 -10.82
C ALA A 900 -5.68 -25.05 -11.89
N ARG A 901 -4.71 -24.13 -11.85
CA ARG A 901 -3.56 -24.16 -12.77
C ARG A 901 -2.64 -25.32 -12.47
N VAL A 902 -2.33 -25.58 -11.20
CA VAL A 902 -1.51 -26.74 -10.82
C VAL A 902 -2.17 -28.05 -11.26
N ASN A 903 -3.48 -28.21 -11.04
CA ASN A 903 -4.24 -29.37 -11.50
C ASN A 903 -4.25 -29.48 -13.03
N GLN A 904 -4.35 -28.36 -13.75
CA GLN A 904 -4.24 -28.33 -15.22
C GLN A 904 -2.85 -28.80 -15.68
N GLU A 905 -1.77 -28.37 -15.04
CA GLU A 905 -0.41 -28.81 -15.38
C GLU A 905 -0.17 -30.28 -15.03
N ILE A 906 -0.70 -30.77 -13.90
CA ILE A 906 -0.66 -32.20 -13.57
C ILE A 906 -1.41 -33.01 -14.64
N ALA A 907 -2.57 -32.52 -15.09
CA ALA A 907 -3.26 -33.13 -16.23
C ALA A 907 -2.36 -33.12 -17.47
N ARG A 908 -1.69 -32.02 -17.83
CA ARG A 908 -0.80 -31.96 -19.01
C ARG A 908 0.35 -32.97 -18.99
N GLN A 909 0.73 -33.49 -17.83
CA GLN A 909 1.79 -34.48 -17.70
C GLN A 909 1.33 -35.95 -17.71
N GLY A 910 0.03 -36.21 -17.82
CA GLY A 910 -0.49 -37.57 -17.97
C GLY A 910 -0.79 -38.29 -16.66
N PHE A 911 -0.73 -37.60 -15.53
CA PHE A 911 -1.03 -38.20 -14.22
C PHE A 911 -2.53 -38.24 -13.88
N LEU A 912 -3.39 -37.57 -14.65
CA LEU A 912 -4.85 -37.55 -14.45
C LEU A 912 -5.61 -38.23 -15.60
N PRO A 913 -6.74 -38.91 -15.32
CA PRO A 913 -7.60 -39.48 -16.34
C PRO A 913 -8.26 -38.39 -17.19
N TRP A 914 -8.70 -38.73 -18.41
CA TRP A 914 -9.29 -37.77 -19.38
C TRP A 914 -8.42 -36.53 -19.62
N GLN A 915 -7.12 -36.77 -19.75
CA GLN A 915 -6.07 -35.76 -19.90
C GLN A 915 -6.44 -34.63 -20.87
N LYS A 916 -6.93 -34.98 -22.07
CA LYS A 916 -7.31 -34.03 -23.13
C LYS A 916 -8.40 -33.03 -22.70
N VAL A 917 -9.32 -33.45 -21.83
CA VAL A 917 -10.40 -32.61 -21.34
C VAL A 917 -9.91 -31.77 -20.16
N LEU A 918 -9.21 -32.39 -19.21
CA LEU A 918 -8.77 -31.72 -17.97
C LEU A 918 -7.65 -30.69 -18.20
N SER A 919 -6.81 -30.90 -19.22
CA SER A 919 -5.72 -29.97 -19.57
C SER A 919 -6.14 -28.82 -20.50
N SER A 920 -7.31 -28.92 -21.14
CA SER A 920 -7.82 -27.97 -22.13
C SER A 920 -8.10 -26.59 -21.53
N SER A 921 -7.93 -25.54 -22.32
CA SER A 921 -8.36 -24.17 -21.96
C SER A 921 -9.67 -23.73 -22.63
N ARG A 922 -10.29 -24.60 -23.45
CA ARG A 922 -11.58 -24.32 -24.10
C ARG A 922 -12.77 -24.55 -23.14
N PRO A 923 -13.90 -23.84 -23.32
CA PRO A 923 -14.18 -22.87 -24.39
C PRO A 923 -13.80 -21.41 -24.04
N PHE A 924 -13.67 -21.06 -22.76
CA PHE A 924 -13.55 -19.66 -22.31
C PHE A 924 -12.10 -19.13 -22.21
N GLY A 925 -11.09 -19.92 -22.57
CA GLY A 925 -9.68 -19.57 -22.35
C GLY A 925 -9.24 -19.70 -20.89
N THR A 926 -9.88 -20.59 -20.12
CA THR A 926 -9.73 -20.75 -18.67
C THR A 926 -9.39 -22.19 -18.30
N PRO A 927 -8.73 -22.47 -17.15
CA PRO A 927 -8.38 -23.82 -16.71
C PRO A 927 -9.60 -24.57 -16.12
N LEU A 928 -10.68 -24.70 -16.89
CA LEU A 928 -11.97 -25.22 -16.41
C LEU A 928 -11.88 -26.67 -15.93
N GLY A 929 -11.10 -27.52 -16.62
CA GLY A 929 -10.81 -28.88 -16.18
C GLY A 929 -10.11 -28.92 -14.82
N GLY A 930 -9.08 -28.11 -14.64
CA GLY A 930 -8.38 -27.96 -13.36
C GLY A 930 -9.26 -27.40 -12.24
N LEU A 931 -10.18 -26.49 -12.56
CA LEU A 931 -11.19 -25.96 -11.63
C LEU A 931 -12.14 -27.06 -11.15
N VAL A 932 -12.59 -27.95 -12.03
CA VAL A 932 -13.47 -29.08 -11.66
C VAL A 932 -12.75 -30.07 -10.74
N VAL A 933 -11.49 -30.40 -11.05
CA VAL A 933 -10.64 -31.27 -10.21
C VAL A 933 -10.45 -30.68 -8.82
N HIS A 934 -10.36 -29.35 -8.70
CA HIS A 934 -10.28 -28.65 -7.41
C HIS A 934 -11.64 -28.60 -6.68
N TYR A 935 -12.72 -28.38 -7.43
CA TYR A 935 -14.07 -28.17 -6.90
C TYR A 935 -14.63 -29.42 -6.22
N ILE A 936 -14.49 -30.60 -6.84
CA ILE A 936 -15.12 -31.84 -6.35
C ILE A 936 -14.62 -32.21 -4.94
N PRO A 937 -13.30 -32.35 -4.68
CA PRO A 937 -12.78 -32.65 -3.35
C PRO A 937 -13.16 -31.57 -2.33
N SER A 938 -13.09 -30.29 -2.74
CA SER A 938 -13.47 -29.17 -1.88
C SER A 938 -14.95 -29.21 -1.46
N MET A 939 -15.84 -29.56 -2.38
CA MET A 939 -17.28 -29.69 -2.11
C MET A 939 -17.56 -30.90 -1.21
N LEU A 940 -16.93 -32.05 -1.47
CA LEU A 940 -17.10 -33.26 -0.66
C LEU A 940 -16.66 -33.05 0.78
N VAL A 941 -15.51 -32.41 1.00
CA VAL A 941 -14.99 -32.09 2.34
C VAL A 941 -15.89 -31.08 3.07
N LEU A 942 -16.60 -30.21 2.35
CA LEU A 942 -17.60 -29.31 2.94
C LEU A 942 -18.92 -30.02 3.29
N ALA A 943 -19.37 -30.94 2.44
CA ALA A 943 -20.71 -31.52 2.53
C ALA A 943 -20.78 -32.77 3.43
N LEU A 944 -19.77 -33.65 3.36
CA LEU A 944 -19.80 -35.00 3.95
C LEU A 944 -19.60 -35.08 5.47
N PRO A 945 -18.69 -34.33 6.11
CA PRO A 945 -18.42 -34.52 7.54
C PRO A 945 -19.66 -34.28 8.41
N PRO A 946 -19.94 -35.12 9.44
CA PRO A 946 -21.08 -34.96 10.35
C PRO A 946 -20.88 -33.78 11.33
N LYS A 947 -21.90 -33.49 12.15
CA LYS A 947 -21.88 -32.44 13.19
C LYS A 947 -20.61 -32.53 14.05
N GLY A 948 -19.92 -31.40 14.22
CA GLY A 948 -18.73 -31.31 15.07
C GLY A 948 -17.79 -30.18 14.66
N ASP A 949 -16.57 -30.21 15.20
CA ASP A 949 -15.49 -29.25 14.92
C ASP A 949 -14.83 -29.50 13.55
N VAL A 950 -15.65 -29.47 12.50
CA VAL A 950 -15.27 -29.79 11.11
C VAL A 950 -14.14 -28.89 10.62
N TYR A 951 -14.11 -27.63 11.04
CA TYR A 951 -13.05 -26.71 10.66
C TYR A 951 -11.69 -27.16 11.21
N ASN A 952 -11.58 -27.44 12.52
CA ASN A 952 -10.32 -27.89 13.09
C ASN A 952 -9.90 -29.26 12.55
N PHE A 953 -10.85 -30.16 12.31
CA PHE A 953 -10.59 -31.44 11.65
C PHE A 953 -9.96 -31.25 10.25
N ILE A 954 -10.51 -30.34 9.44
CA ILE A 954 -9.99 -30.02 8.11
C ILE A 954 -8.55 -29.48 8.20
N LEU A 955 -8.29 -28.57 9.15
CA LEU A 955 -6.93 -28.03 9.34
C LEU A 955 -5.93 -29.10 9.77
N ASP A 956 -6.32 -29.99 10.68
CA ASP A 956 -5.47 -31.07 11.15
C ASP A 956 -5.24 -32.12 10.04
N LEU A 957 -6.26 -32.38 9.20
CA LEU A 957 -6.17 -33.26 8.03
C LEU A 957 -5.31 -32.69 6.89
N GLU A 958 -5.27 -31.36 6.69
CA GLU A 958 -4.34 -30.72 5.78
C GLU A 958 -2.91 -30.73 6.36
N GLY A 959 -2.78 -30.41 7.65
CA GLY A 959 -1.52 -30.23 8.35
C GLY A 959 -0.70 -31.51 8.51
N TYR A 960 -1.35 -32.63 8.83
CA TYR A 960 -0.67 -33.90 9.13
C TYR A 960 0.02 -34.52 7.91
N PRO A 961 -0.66 -34.82 6.78
CA PRO A 961 0.01 -35.32 5.58
C PRO A 961 1.05 -34.33 5.06
N GLY A 962 0.80 -33.03 5.21
CA GLY A 962 1.76 -31.98 4.90
C GLY A 962 3.11 -32.13 5.61
N GLN A 963 3.15 -32.72 6.82
CA GLN A 963 4.41 -33.02 7.51
C GLN A 963 5.18 -34.18 6.89
N ILE A 964 4.50 -35.16 6.28
CA ILE A 964 5.15 -36.26 5.56
C ILE A 964 5.95 -35.71 4.37
N PHE A 965 5.32 -34.88 3.54
CA PHE A 965 5.98 -34.22 2.41
C PHE A 965 7.05 -33.23 2.86
N SER A 966 6.78 -32.47 3.92
CA SER A 966 7.78 -31.56 4.50
C SER A 966 9.02 -32.28 5.02
N LEU A 967 8.84 -33.44 5.66
CA LEU A 967 9.93 -34.30 6.11
C LEU A 967 10.73 -34.81 4.90
N ALA A 968 10.05 -35.30 3.86
CA ALA A 968 10.70 -35.74 2.63
C ALA A 968 11.52 -34.63 1.97
N ILE A 969 10.99 -33.41 1.88
CA ILE A 969 11.74 -32.25 1.34
C ILE A 969 12.95 -31.93 2.24
N THR A 970 12.76 -31.89 3.56
CA THR A 970 13.82 -31.49 4.50
C THR A 970 14.96 -32.51 4.55
N VAL A 971 14.64 -33.80 4.62
CA VAL A 971 15.61 -34.89 4.53
C VAL A 971 16.24 -34.91 3.13
N GLY A 972 15.44 -34.67 2.10
CA GLY A 972 15.90 -34.53 0.74
C GLY A 972 16.99 -33.47 0.58
N LEU A 973 16.86 -32.32 1.25
CA LEU A 973 17.90 -31.28 1.24
C LEU A 973 19.24 -31.80 1.78
N LEU A 974 19.21 -32.59 2.85
CA LEU A 974 20.42 -33.20 3.43
C LEU A 974 21.03 -34.23 2.46
N ILE A 975 20.19 -35.02 1.79
CA ILE A 975 20.62 -35.99 0.76
C ILE A 975 21.29 -35.25 -0.40
N VAL A 976 20.69 -34.17 -0.91
CA VAL A 976 21.26 -33.38 -2.02
C VAL A 976 22.57 -32.71 -1.60
N ARG A 977 22.67 -32.23 -0.35
CA ARG A 977 23.93 -31.70 0.20
C ARG A 977 25.06 -32.72 0.23
N TYR A 978 24.73 -33.98 0.50
CA TYR A 978 25.69 -35.08 0.50
C TYR A 978 26.02 -35.58 -0.92
N ARG A 979 25.00 -35.75 -1.76
CA ARG A 979 25.12 -36.26 -3.14
C ARG A 979 25.84 -35.29 -4.06
N GLU A 980 25.56 -33.99 -3.93
CA GLU A 980 26.04 -32.93 -4.83
C GLU A 980 26.64 -31.76 -4.03
N PRO A 981 27.80 -31.95 -3.38
CA PRO A 981 28.38 -30.93 -2.51
C PRO A 981 28.76 -29.64 -3.26
N HIS A 982 29.19 -29.77 -4.53
CA HIS A 982 29.66 -28.65 -5.37
C HIS A 982 28.54 -27.86 -6.06
N LEU A 983 27.27 -28.26 -5.91
CA LEU A 983 26.15 -27.53 -6.49
C LEU A 983 26.04 -26.12 -5.89
N LEU A 984 25.92 -25.11 -6.74
CA LEU A 984 25.80 -23.70 -6.33
C LEU A 984 24.53 -23.50 -5.50
N ARG A 985 24.69 -22.96 -4.29
CA ARG A 985 23.60 -22.65 -3.36
C ARG A 985 23.64 -21.17 -3.01
N PRO A 986 23.00 -20.30 -3.80
CA PRO A 986 23.01 -18.87 -3.54
C PRO A 986 22.48 -18.52 -2.14
N PHE A 987 21.50 -19.25 -1.64
CA PHE A 987 21.06 -19.23 -0.26
C PHE A 987 21.30 -20.61 0.36
N LYS A 988 21.85 -20.65 1.57
CA LYS A 988 22.13 -21.89 2.29
C LYS A 988 21.48 -21.84 3.67
N ALA A 989 20.52 -22.72 3.91
CA ALA A 989 19.84 -22.84 5.19
C ALA A 989 20.80 -23.27 6.29
N TRP A 990 20.65 -22.66 7.46
CA TRP A 990 21.47 -22.97 8.62
C TRP A 990 21.23 -24.41 9.09
N LEU A 991 22.31 -25.21 9.24
CA LEU A 991 22.22 -26.66 9.47
C LEU A 991 21.42 -27.03 10.73
N PRO A 992 21.56 -26.33 11.87
CA PRO A 992 20.70 -26.53 13.04
C PRO A 992 19.22 -26.29 12.77
N ALA A 993 18.86 -25.30 11.93
CA ALA A 993 17.46 -25.06 11.56
C ALA A 993 16.88 -26.20 10.71
N VAL A 994 17.69 -26.81 9.85
CA VAL A 994 17.28 -27.99 9.05
C VAL A 994 17.04 -29.19 9.98
N TRP A 995 17.95 -29.47 10.92
CA TRP A 995 17.77 -30.55 11.89
C TRP A 995 16.60 -30.33 12.84
N LEU A 996 16.39 -29.08 13.30
CA LEU A 996 15.22 -28.70 14.07
C LEU A 996 13.94 -28.98 13.28
N ARG A 997 13.91 -28.65 11.98
CA ARG A 997 12.77 -28.93 11.11
C ARG A 997 12.50 -30.43 10.99
N VAL A 998 13.54 -31.27 10.84
CA VAL A 998 13.41 -32.74 10.82
C VAL A 998 12.82 -33.24 12.14
N ALA A 999 13.38 -32.84 13.28
CA ALA A 999 12.92 -33.25 14.59
C ALA A 999 11.44 -32.88 14.80
N VAL A 1000 11.05 -31.67 14.44
CA VAL A 1000 9.66 -31.20 14.55
C VAL A 1000 8.72 -31.96 13.63
N CYS A 1001 9.11 -32.26 12.38
CA CYS A 1001 8.31 -33.13 11.51
C CYS A 1001 8.05 -34.48 12.16
N LEU A 1002 9.09 -35.14 12.67
CA LEU A 1002 8.97 -36.46 13.31
C LEU A 1002 8.07 -36.40 14.54
N VAL A 1003 8.25 -35.37 15.38
CA VAL A 1003 7.41 -35.16 16.56
C VAL A 1003 5.95 -34.97 16.17
N LEU A 1004 5.64 -34.15 15.17
CA LEU A 1004 4.26 -33.90 14.72
C LEU A 1004 3.62 -35.10 14.02
N LEU A 1005 4.40 -36.03 13.49
CA LEU A 1005 3.89 -37.29 12.94
C LEU A 1005 3.55 -38.32 14.02
N VAL A 1006 4.24 -38.29 15.16
CA VAL A 1006 4.04 -39.21 16.29
C VAL A 1006 3.01 -38.68 17.30
N ALA A 1007 3.01 -37.37 17.57
CA ALA A 1007 2.19 -36.74 18.60
C ALA A 1007 0.68 -37.06 18.51
N PRO A 1008 0.04 -37.10 17.32
CA PRO A 1008 -1.38 -37.42 17.18
C PRO A 1008 -1.78 -38.82 17.66
N PHE A 1009 -0.84 -39.78 17.72
CA PHE A 1009 -1.13 -41.13 18.18
C PHE A 1009 -1.10 -41.27 19.70
N ILE A 1010 -0.55 -40.27 20.40
CA ILE A 1010 -0.52 -40.24 21.86
C ILE A 1010 -1.91 -39.79 22.36
N PRO A 1011 -2.62 -40.61 23.15
CA PRO A 1011 -3.98 -40.29 23.58
C PRO A 1011 -3.99 -39.08 24.53
N PRO A 1012 -4.89 -38.10 24.33
CA PRO A 1012 -5.11 -37.02 25.29
C PRO A 1012 -5.78 -37.55 26.57
N ALA A 1013 -5.65 -36.83 27.70
CA ALA A 1013 -6.14 -37.29 29.01
C ALA A 1013 -7.62 -37.71 29.04
N ASN A 1014 -8.50 -37.04 28.27
CA ASN A 1014 -9.95 -37.30 28.24
C ASN A 1014 -10.42 -37.99 26.94
N TRP A 1015 -9.57 -38.83 26.32
CA TRP A 1015 -9.84 -39.41 25.00
C TRP A 1015 -11.12 -40.29 24.91
N ARG A 1016 -11.64 -40.76 26.04
CA ARG A 1016 -12.85 -41.61 26.12
C ARG A 1016 -14.17 -40.83 26.02
N GLU A 1017 -14.12 -39.50 26.17
CA GLU A 1017 -15.30 -38.62 26.14
C GLU A 1017 -15.46 -37.90 24.78
N LEU A 1018 -14.60 -38.19 23.80
CA LEU A 1018 -14.64 -37.58 22.48
C LEU A 1018 -15.65 -38.27 21.57
N ASP A 1019 -16.51 -37.49 20.90
CA ASP A 1019 -17.50 -37.99 19.92
C ASP A 1019 -16.87 -38.68 18.70
N VAL A 1020 -15.60 -38.35 18.40
CA VAL A 1020 -14.84 -38.89 17.26
C VAL A 1020 -13.48 -39.37 17.76
N PHE A 1021 -13.01 -40.50 17.24
CA PHE A 1021 -11.71 -41.07 17.60
C PHE A 1021 -10.58 -40.05 17.36
N TYR A 1022 -9.79 -39.75 18.39
CA TYR A 1022 -8.81 -38.65 18.38
C TYR A 1022 -7.75 -38.76 17.26
N ALA A 1023 -7.41 -39.99 16.85
CA ALA A 1023 -6.47 -40.25 15.76
C ALA A 1023 -7.17 -40.50 14.40
N THR A 1024 -8.39 -39.98 14.20
CA THR A 1024 -9.07 -40.09 12.90
C THR A 1024 -8.35 -39.32 11.79
N TYR A 1025 -7.97 -38.06 12.02
CA TYR A 1025 -7.29 -37.25 10.99
C TYR A 1025 -5.92 -37.81 10.56
N PRO A 1026 -5.02 -38.31 11.43
CA PRO A 1026 -3.76 -38.90 10.97
C PRO A 1026 -4.00 -40.21 10.21
N LEU A 1027 -4.98 -41.03 10.62
CA LEU A 1027 -5.31 -42.27 9.91
C LEU A 1027 -5.85 -41.99 8.49
N VAL A 1028 -6.78 -41.04 8.35
CA VAL A 1028 -7.28 -40.61 7.04
C VAL A 1028 -6.15 -40.02 6.20
N GLY A 1029 -5.28 -39.20 6.81
CA GLY A 1029 -4.10 -38.64 6.15
C GLY A 1029 -3.14 -39.71 5.61
N ILE A 1030 -2.84 -40.73 6.42
CA ILE A 1030 -2.02 -41.89 6.01
C ILE A 1030 -2.71 -42.66 4.87
N ALA A 1031 -4.02 -42.91 4.99
CA ALA A 1031 -4.77 -43.61 3.95
C ALA A 1031 -4.72 -42.89 2.60
N ILE A 1032 -4.76 -41.55 2.60
CA ILE A 1032 -4.63 -40.73 1.38
C ILE A 1032 -3.22 -40.83 0.78
N VAL A 1033 -2.17 -40.82 1.60
CA VAL A 1033 -0.80 -41.01 1.08
C VAL A 1033 -0.60 -42.43 0.54
N LEU A 1034 -1.11 -43.44 1.24
CA LEU A 1034 -1.06 -44.84 0.81
C LEU A 1034 -1.87 -45.08 -0.47
N SER A 1035 -3.00 -44.40 -0.65
CA SER A 1035 -3.77 -44.49 -1.90
C SER A 1035 -3.00 -43.91 -3.08
N GLY A 1036 -2.19 -42.87 -2.88
CA GLY A 1036 -1.25 -42.36 -3.87
C GLY A 1036 -0.15 -43.37 -4.25
N VAL A 1037 0.40 -44.10 -3.26
CA VAL A 1037 1.35 -45.21 -3.52
C VAL A 1037 0.67 -46.34 -4.29
N LEU A 1038 -0.55 -46.71 -3.90
CA LEU A 1038 -1.33 -47.76 -4.55
C LEU A 1038 -1.64 -47.38 -6.00
N TYR A 1039 -2.06 -46.14 -6.24
CA TYR A 1039 -2.31 -45.61 -7.58
C TYR A 1039 -1.05 -45.70 -8.46
N TRP A 1040 0.10 -45.27 -7.94
CA TRP A 1040 1.38 -45.41 -8.62
C TRP A 1040 1.70 -46.88 -8.93
N TYR A 1041 1.58 -47.79 -7.96
CA TYR A 1041 1.89 -49.20 -8.15
C TYR A 1041 1.00 -49.85 -9.21
N VAL A 1042 -0.31 -49.60 -9.15
CA VAL A 1042 -1.26 -50.15 -10.14
C VAL A 1042 -0.98 -49.60 -11.53
N TRP A 1043 -0.83 -48.28 -11.66
CA TRP A 1043 -0.70 -47.59 -12.96
C TRP A 1043 0.67 -47.79 -13.63
N THR A 1044 1.75 -47.75 -12.86
CA THR A 1044 3.13 -47.73 -13.40
C THR A 1044 3.87 -49.06 -13.31
N VAL A 1045 3.39 -50.00 -12.49
CA VAL A 1045 4.05 -51.30 -12.29
C VAL A 1045 3.14 -52.46 -12.65
N LEU A 1046 1.93 -52.55 -12.09
CA LEU A 1046 1.05 -53.70 -12.27
C LEU A 1046 0.45 -53.77 -13.68
N LEU A 1047 -0.17 -52.68 -14.17
CA LEU A 1047 -0.77 -52.63 -15.50
C LEU A 1047 0.27 -52.80 -16.62
N PRO A 1048 1.44 -52.14 -16.58
CA PRO A 1048 2.48 -52.35 -17.60
C PRO A 1048 3.06 -53.78 -17.58
N ARG A 1049 3.25 -54.37 -16.38
CA ARG A 1049 3.66 -55.78 -16.26
C ARG A 1049 2.61 -56.76 -16.78
N TRP A 1050 1.34 -56.50 -16.52
CA TRP A 1050 0.25 -57.37 -16.97
C TRP A 1050 0.00 -57.22 -18.48
N GLY A 1051 0.15 -56.01 -19.00
CA GLY A 1051 -0.03 -55.71 -20.43
C GLY A 1051 1.23 -55.87 -21.29
N GLY A 1052 2.40 -56.17 -20.71
CA GLY A 1052 3.64 -56.36 -21.46
C GLY A 1052 4.18 -55.10 -22.13
N TYR A 1053 3.96 -53.92 -21.57
CA TYR A 1053 4.43 -52.64 -22.10
C TYR A 1053 5.21 -51.83 -21.07
N GLN A 1054 5.95 -50.83 -21.53
CA GLN A 1054 6.60 -49.78 -20.73
C GLN A 1054 5.92 -48.42 -21.01
N LEU A 1055 5.99 -47.50 -20.05
CA LEU A 1055 5.45 -46.15 -20.18
C LEU A 1055 6.54 -45.21 -20.69
N GLU A 1056 6.35 -44.65 -21.90
CA GLU A 1056 7.20 -43.62 -22.49
C GLU A 1056 6.48 -42.27 -22.56
N GLU A 1057 7.24 -41.18 -22.51
CA GLU A 1057 6.72 -39.80 -22.56
C GLU A 1057 6.81 -39.27 -24.00
N GLU A 1058 5.67 -39.05 -24.66
CA GLU A 1058 5.58 -38.47 -26.01
C GLU A 1058 4.97 -37.06 -25.95
N LYS A 1059 5.52 -36.09 -26.70
CA LYS A 1059 4.96 -34.73 -26.76
C LYS A 1059 3.82 -34.66 -27.81
N GLU A 1060 2.60 -34.35 -27.38
CA GLU A 1060 1.42 -34.12 -28.25
C GLU A 1060 1.02 -32.62 -28.17
N ILE A 1061 0.61 -32.01 -29.28
CA ILE A 1061 0.10 -30.62 -29.30
C ILE A 1061 -1.41 -30.67 -29.50
N LEU A 1062 -2.16 -30.08 -28.56
CA LEU A 1062 -3.62 -29.98 -28.61
C LEU A 1062 -4.10 -28.96 -29.66
N ALA A 1063 -5.37 -29.05 -30.05
CA ALA A 1063 -6.00 -28.16 -31.04
C ALA A 1063 -6.08 -26.68 -30.62
N ASP A 1064 -5.72 -26.34 -29.38
CA ASP A 1064 -5.59 -24.96 -28.88
C ASP A 1064 -4.13 -24.46 -28.84
N GLY A 1065 -3.18 -25.24 -29.38
CA GLY A 1065 -1.75 -24.91 -29.42
C GLY A 1065 -0.98 -25.30 -28.14
N THR A 1066 -1.65 -25.89 -27.15
CA THR A 1066 -1.02 -26.32 -25.89
C THR A 1066 -0.27 -27.63 -26.08
N SER A 1067 1.01 -27.68 -25.71
CA SER A 1067 1.80 -28.91 -25.69
C SER A 1067 1.58 -29.69 -24.39
N ILE A 1068 1.33 -30.99 -24.52
CA ILE A 1068 1.11 -31.93 -23.42
C ILE A 1068 2.07 -33.12 -23.55
N ILE A 1069 2.37 -33.76 -22.42
CA ILE A 1069 3.08 -35.05 -22.40
C ILE A 1069 2.02 -36.13 -22.33
N LYS A 1070 1.97 -36.96 -23.36
CA LYS A 1070 1.17 -38.17 -23.40
C LYS A 1070 2.05 -39.33 -22.95
N LEU A 1071 1.59 -40.06 -21.93
CA LEU A 1071 2.21 -41.33 -21.57
C LEU A 1071 1.71 -42.40 -22.54
N VAL A 1072 2.62 -42.97 -23.34
CA VAL A 1072 2.31 -43.95 -24.38
C VAL A 1072 2.85 -45.32 -23.98
N HIS A 1073 2.09 -46.37 -24.34
CA HIS A 1073 2.51 -47.75 -24.12
C HIS A 1073 3.51 -48.13 -25.20
N SER A 1074 4.77 -48.24 -24.82
CA SER A 1074 5.85 -48.78 -25.64
C SER A 1074 5.94 -50.28 -25.36
N TYR A 1075 5.63 -51.11 -26.35
CA TYR A 1075 5.81 -52.56 -26.23
C TYR A 1075 7.23 -52.88 -26.71
N ASP A 1076 8.03 -53.54 -25.88
CA ASP A 1076 9.33 -54.06 -26.32
C ASP A 1076 9.08 -54.97 -27.54
N LYS A 1077 9.68 -54.62 -28.69
CA LYS A 1077 9.53 -55.38 -29.94
C LYS A 1077 10.19 -56.74 -29.88
#